data_AF-A0AAW2TFC4-F1
#
_entry.id   AF-A0AAW2TFC4-F1
#
_cell.length_a   1.000
_cell.length_b   1.000
_cell.length_c   1.000
_cell.angle_alpha   90.00
_cell.angle_beta   90.00
_cell.angle_gamma   90.00
#
_symmetry.space_group_name_H-M   'P 1'
#
loop_
_entity.id
_entity.type
_entity.pdbx_description
1 polymer ?
#
loop_
_entity_poly.entity_id
_entity_poly.type
_entity_poly.pdbx_seq_one_letter_code
_entity_poly.pdbx_strand_id
1 'polypeptide(L)'
;MAGGAAGGFVTRAFESMLKECAIRKYTALQSAIQAYFDSGKDSNQQLDIGEVKEASTAALNESSSAEPDVGAERTEIGADSSVGASSAAEDVEPMGRPTNNSDSIMMVLANAGHTIGGAEAELVLNPLRLAFGTKNVKVVELALDCLHKLIEYNHLEGDPGLDGGKNAQLFTEILNMVCSSVDNSSPDSTTLQVLKVLLTAVASTKMRGPEGICAFSSDFFNPLLSPIHGEPLLGVIRVCYNIALNSKSPINQATAKAMLTQMLSIIFRRMETDVGLEAVLEKAVNLEDGGKAIRGMGLESMSVGQRDALLLFRTLCKMGMKEDNDEFTTKTRILSLELLQYATGIFAALLLQFRESLKAEIGVFFPVIILRSLDGSDLNQKLSVLRMLEKVCKDPQMLVDLYVNYDCDLEAPNLFERMVATLSKLSQGTQNVDPKSATTSQTGAIKTSSLQGLVNVLKSLVLWEKSHRESEKQNMGKESIEEEVSPRESDDSKSREGSPSNFEKLKAHKSTIEAVVTEFNRQPGKGIQHLISSGLVEKTPAAVAQFLRNTPNLDKAMLGDYLGQHEEFPLAVMHAYVDSMNFSGMKFDNAIREFLKGFRLPGEAQKIDRIMEKLQSGMYFLLLNLSALGSNHAWEILPYTR
;
A
#
# COMPACT_ATOMS: atom_id res chain seq x y z
N MET A 1 -18.28 16.56 -28.62
CA MET A 1 -19.73 16.83 -28.75
C MET A 1 -20.49 15.89 -27.82
N ALA A 2 -20.80 16.30 -26.58
CA ALA A 2 -21.63 15.53 -25.65
C ALA A 2 -22.12 16.47 -24.53
N GLY A 3 -22.99 17.43 -24.86
CA GLY A 3 -23.44 18.47 -23.91
C GLY A 3 -24.95 18.52 -23.66
N GLY A 4 -25.72 17.52 -24.09
CA GLY A 4 -27.20 17.62 -24.12
C GLY A 4 -28.00 16.56 -23.37
N ALA A 5 -27.37 15.65 -22.60
CA ALA A 5 -28.06 14.46 -22.05
C ALA A 5 -27.90 14.22 -20.54
N ALA A 6 -27.14 15.04 -19.81
CA ALA A 6 -26.71 14.71 -18.45
C ALA A 6 -27.77 14.94 -17.34
N GLY A 7 -28.78 15.80 -17.52
CA GLY A 7 -29.74 16.09 -16.42
C GLY A 7 -30.82 15.05 -16.14
N GLY A 8 -31.25 14.29 -17.14
CA GLY A 8 -32.47 13.49 -17.05
C GLY A 8 -32.28 12.02 -16.64
N PHE A 9 -31.06 11.55 -16.34
CA PHE A 9 -30.85 10.12 -16.07
C PHE A 9 -31.34 9.69 -14.68
N VAL A 10 -31.19 10.53 -13.65
CA VAL A 10 -31.68 10.25 -12.29
C VAL A 10 -33.21 10.12 -12.29
N THR A 11 -33.88 11.11 -12.88
CA THR A 11 -35.35 11.13 -13.08
C THR A 11 -35.84 9.87 -13.79
N ARG A 12 -35.23 9.50 -14.93
CA ARG A 12 -35.61 8.28 -15.68
C ARG A 12 -35.33 6.99 -14.90
N ALA A 13 -34.25 6.94 -14.14
CA ALA A 13 -33.93 5.79 -13.30
C ALA A 13 -35.00 5.62 -12.21
N PHE A 14 -35.37 6.70 -11.53
CA PHE A 14 -36.38 6.68 -10.48
C PHE A 14 -37.79 6.36 -11.00
N GLU A 15 -38.19 6.89 -12.16
CA GLU A 15 -39.43 6.48 -12.82
C GLU A 15 -39.43 4.98 -13.16
N SER A 16 -38.30 4.45 -13.62
CA SER A 16 -38.16 3.03 -13.94
C SER A 16 -38.21 2.16 -12.68
N MET A 17 -37.59 2.61 -11.59
CA MET A 17 -37.67 1.92 -10.28
C MET A 17 -39.11 1.90 -9.76
N LEU A 18 -39.85 3.01 -9.86
CA LEU A 18 -41.26 3.06 -9.44
C LEU A 18 -42.13 2.07 -10.22
N LYS A 19 -41.89 1.93 -11.53
CA LYS A 19 -42.61 0.95 -12.38
C LYS A 19 -42.36 -0.48 -11.90
N GLU A 20 -41.13 -0.83 -11.54
CA GLU A 20 -40.79 -2.15 -10.99
C GLU A 20 -41.27 -2.34 -9.54
N CYS A 21 -41.51 -1.25 -8.80
CA CYS A 21 -42.02 -1.26 -7.43
C CYS A 21 -43.56 -1.33 -7.33
N ALA A 22 -44.29 -1.41 -8.45
CA ALA A 22 -45.76 -1.33 -8.50
C ALA A 22 -46.50 -2.34 -7.60
N ILE A 23 -45.84 -3.42 -7.17
CA ILE A 23 -46.37 -4.42 -6.24
C ILE A 23 -45.99 -4.05 -4.80
N ARG A 24 -46.69 -3.09 -4.15
CA ARG A 24 -46.79 -2.70 -2.71
C ARG A 24 -45.73 -3.13 -1.64
N LYS A 25 -44.52 -3.57 -2.00
CA LYS A 25 -43.52 -4.16 -1.08
C LYS A 25 -42.47 -3.16 -0.60
N TYR A 26 -42.31 -2.03 -1.29
CA TYR A 26 -41.21 -1.08 -1.06
C TYR A 26 -41.72 0.34 -0.83
N THR A 27 -42.62 0.52 0.14
CA THR A 27 -43.24 1.83 0.44
C THR A 27 -42.22 2.90 0.80
N ALA A 28 -41.18 2.55 1.57
CA ALA A 28 -40.10 3.48 1.90
C ALA A 28 -39.34 3.99 0.66
N LEU A 29 -39.06 3.11 -0.31
CA LEU A 29 -38.41 3.47 -1.56
C LEU A 29 -39.31 4.38 -2.40
N GLN A 30 -40.61 4.06 -2.48
CA GLN A 30 -41.58 4.89 -3.20
C GLN A 30 -41.68 6.29 -2.58
N SER A 31 -41.75 6.40 -1.25
CA SER A 31 -41.78 7.68 -0.55
C SER A 31 -40.51 8.50 -0.76
N ALA A 32 -39.33 7.86 -0.73
CA ALA A 32 -38.06 8.55 -0.97
C ALA A 32 -37.96 9.07 -2.41
N ILE A 33 -38.38 8.28 -3.40
CA ILE A 33 -38.42 8.72 -4.79
C ILE A 33 -39.42 9.87 -4.98
N GLN A 34 -40.58 9.81 -4.31
CA GLN A 34 -41.57 10.88 -4.40
C GLN A 34 -41.04 12.19 -3.79
N ALA A 35 -40.33 12.12 -2.66
CA ALA A 35 -39.68 13.29 -2.07
C ALA A 35 -38.69 13.97 -3.03
N TYR A 36 -37.93 13.18 -3.81
CA TYR A 36 -37.08 13.73 -4.88
C TYR A 36 -37.90 14.47 -5.95
N PHE A 37 -39.00 13.90 -6.42
CA PHE A 37 -39.83 14.56 -7.44
C PHE A 37 -40.53 15.83 -6.92
N ASP A 38 -40.95 15.83 -5.66
CA ASP A 38 -41.63 16.98 -5.07
C ASP A 38 -40.65 18.14 -4.87
N SER A 39 -39.38 17.87 -4.51
CA SER A 39 -38.33 18.90 -4.43
C SER A 39 -38.04 19.60 -5.77
N GLY A 40 -38.28 18.95 -6.90
CA GLY A 40 -38.11 19.55 -8.23
C GLY A 40 -39.29 20.44 -8.68
N LYS A 41 -40.48 20.30 -8.05
CA LYS A 41 -41.69 21.04 -8.42
C LYS A 41 -41.79 22.41 -7.75
N ASP A 42 -41.26 22.56 -6.54
CA ASP A 42 -41.26 23.84 -5.82
C ASP A 42 -40.45 24.93 -6.53
N SER A 43 -39.46 24.56 -7.35
CA SER A 43 -38.69 25.48 -8.20
C SER A 43 -39.41 25.97 -9.46
N ASN A 44 -40.51 25.34 -9.88
CA ASN A 44 -41.25 25.71 -11.11
C ASN A 44 -42.51 26.56 -10.87
N GLN A 45 -42.93 26.76 -9.61
CA GLN A 45 -44.13 27.55 -9.30
C GLN A 45 -43.86 29.05 -9.08
N GLN A 46 -42.62 29.51 -9.19
CA GLN A 46 -42.27 30.93 -9.01
C GLN A 46 -42.18 31.73 -10.33
N LEU A 47 -42.86 31.26 -11.39
CA LEU A 47 -42.96 31.96 -12.67
C LEU A 47 -44.39 32.21 -13.18
N ASP A 48 -45.43 32.01 -12.38
CA ASP A 48 -46.79 32.32 -12.84
C ASP A 48 -47.70 32.85 -11.73
N ILE A 49 -47.45 34.09 -11.29
CA ILE A 49 -48.49 34.90 -10.66
C ILE A 49 -48.33 36.36 -11.09
N GLY A 50 -49.21 36.78 -12.01
CA GLY A 50 -49.85 38.09 -11.93
C GLY A 50 -49.82 38.91 -13.22
N GLU A 51 -50.91 38.86 -13.98
CA GLU A 51 -51.59 40.11 -14.34
C GLU A 51 -53.09 39.89 -14.59
N VAL A 52 -53.87 40.57 -13.75
CA VAL A 52 -55.32 40.65 -13.76
C VAL A 52 -55.75 41.64 -14.85
N LYS A 53 -56.79 41.27 -15.59
CA LYS A 53 -57.48 42.08 -16.61
C LYS A 53 -57.90 43.46 -16.08
N GLU A 54 -57.64 44.49 -16.87
CA GLU A 54 -58.54 45.64 -17.01
C GLU A 54 -58.61 46.11 -18.47
N ALA A 55 -59.76 46.67 -18.84
CA ALA A 55 -60.30 46.67 -20.18
C ALA A 55 -60.10 47.98 -20.97
N SER A 56 -60.02 47.81 -22.31
CA SER A 56 -60.54 48.69 -23.36
C SER A 56 -60.04 50.14 -23.47
N THR A 57 -59.31 50.47 -24.56
CA THR A 57 -59.80 51.33 -25.67
C THR A 57 -58.75 51.45 -26.79
N ALA A 58 -59.26 51.69 -28.00
CA ALA A 58 -58.56 51.59 -29.29
C ALA A 58 -57.99 52.92 -29.79
N ALA A 59 -56.86 52.87 -30.51
CA ALA A 59 -56.44 53.72 -31.65
C ALA A 59 -55.01 53.30 -32.06
N LEU A 60 -54.80 52.65 -33.22
CA LEU A 60 -54.42 53.21 -34.54
C LEU A 60 -53.11 54.02 -34.57
N ASN A 61 -52.15 53.52 -35.37
CA ASN A 61 -51.14 54.18 -36.22
C ASN A 61 -50.22 55.26 -35.57
N GLU A 62 -48.95 55.46 -35.92
CA GLU A 62 -48.12 55.11 -37.07
C GLU A 62 -46.64 55.46 -36.72
N SER A 63 -45.73 54.81 -37.44
CA SER A 63 -44.33 55.14 -37.78
C SER A 63 -43.64 56.46 -37.40
N SER A 64 -42.31 56.33 -37.23
CA SER A 64 -41.17 57.14 -37.74
C SER A 64 -40.27 57.69 -36.63
N SER A 65 -39.09 57.11 -36.34
CA SER A 65 -37.79 57.32 -37.01
C SER A 65 -37.40 58.79 -37.21
N ALA A 66 -36.41 59.27 -36.45
CA ALA A 66 -35.26 60.04 -36.95
C ALA A 66 -34.41 60.59 -35.78
N GLU A 67 -33.19 60.08 -35.68
CA GLU A 67 -31.97 60.84 -35.34
C GLU A 67 -31.81 62.05 -36.32
N PRO A 68 -30.99 63.10 -36.05
CA PRO A 68 -29.61 62.95 -35.57
C PRO A 68 -29.01 64.05 -34.67
N ASP A 69 -27.83 63.68 -34.22
CA ASP A 69 -26.68 64.39 -33.66
C ASP A 69 -26.34 65.75 -34.30
N VAL A 70 -25.70 66.63 -33.52
CA VAL A 70 -24.50 67.45 -33.81
C VAL A 70 -24.33 68.57 -32.76
N GLY A 71 -23.19 68.54 -32.05
CA GLY A 71 -22.23 69.67 -32.09
C GLY A 71 -22.18 70.69 -30.94
N ALA A 72 -21.28 70.39 -30.00
CA ALA A 72 -20.40 71.25 -29.19
C ALA A 72 -20.21 72.76 -29.51
N GLU A 73 -20.08 73.57 -28.46
CA GLU A 73 -18.94 74.47 -28.15
C GLU A 73 -19.04 74.96 -26.68
N ARG A 74 -18.06 74.67 -25.81
CA ARG A 74 -17.03 75.59 -25.24
C ARG A 74 -17.57 76.93 -24.71
N THR A 75 -17.19 77.43 -23.53
CA THR A 75 -15.84 77.93 -23.19
C THR A 75 -15.80 78.28 -21.68
N GLU A 76 -14.77 77.81 -20.97
CA GLU A 76 -13.88 78.50 -19.98
C GLU A 76 -14.44 79.31 -18.77
N ILE A 77 -13.77 79.57 -17.64
CA ILE A 77 -12.52 79.18 -16.92
C ILE A 77 -12.66 79.79 -15.50
N GLY A 78 -12.04 79.16 -14.50
CA GLY A 78 -11.69 79.76 -13.20
C GLY A 78 -11.45 78.68 -12.13
N ALA A 79 -10.23 78.10 -12.01
CA ALA A 79 -9.11 78.59 -11.19
C ALA A 79 -9.34 78.34 -9.68
N ASP A 80 -8.43 77.83 -8.85
CA ASP A 80 -7.08 77.30 -9.02
C ASP A 80 -6.63 76.66 -7.67
N SER A 81 -5.53 75.92 -7.72
CA SER A 81 -4.67 75.45 -6.63
C SER A 81 -5.05 74.20 -5.82
N SER A 82 -4.61 73.08 -6.39
CA SER A 82 -4.21 71.82 -5.78
C SER A 82 -2.81 71.89 -5.12
N VAL A 83 -2.66 71.35 -3.91
CA VAL A 83 -1.55 70.52 -3.37
C VAL A 83 -2.17 69.86 -2.11
N GLY A 84 -2.18 68.56 -1.82
CA GLY A 84 -1.38 67.43 -2.29
C GLY A 84 -0.96 66.60 -1.06
N ALA A 85 -1.92 65.92 -0.41
CA ALA A 85 -1.69 64.88 0.60
C ALA A 85 -2.74 63.78 0.41
N SER A 86 -2.31 62.58 0.01
CA SER A 86 -3.17 61.42 -0.24
C SER A 86 -3.26 60.55 1.01
N SER A 87 -4.47 60.35 1.51
CA SER A 87 -4.85 59.40 2.55
C SER A 87 -5.67 58.29 1.90
N ALA A 88 -5.21 57.04 1.98
CA ALA A 88 -5.95 55.87 1.56
C ALA A 88 -6.93 55.44 2.67
N ALA A 89 -8.23 55.61 2.41
CA ALA A 89 -9.32 54.95 3.12
C ALA A 89 -10.06 54.12 2.07
N GLU A 90 -10.20 52.82 2.33
CA GLU A 90 -10.71 51.82 1.40
C GLU A 90 -12.23 51.99 1.20
N ASP A 91 -12.63 52.09 -0.07
CA ASP A 91 -14.01 52.20 -0.51
C ASP A 91 -14.79 50.91 -0.20
N VAL A 92 -15.84 51.09 0.60
CA VAL A 92 -16.96 50.19 0.80
C VAL A 92 -18.13 50.76 -0.01
N GLU A 93 -18.47 50.14 -1.14
CA GLU A 93 -19.83 50.19 -1.74
C GLU A 93 -20.01 49.00 -2.71
N PRO A 94 -21.23 48.44 -2.87
CA PRO A 94 -22.32 48.28 -1.92
C PRO A 94 -22.61 46.78 -1.66
N MET A 95 -23.26 46.47 -0.54
CA MET A 95 -23.84 45.15 -0.25
C MET A 95 -24.75 44.69 -1.40
N GLY A 96 -24.24 43.78 -2.23
CA GLY A 96 -25.07 42.95 -3.10
C GLY A 96 -25.98 42.08 -2.22
N ARG A 97 -27.29 42.20 -2.43
CA ARG A 97 -28.34 41.32 -1.91
C ARG A 97 -27.89 39.85 -1.89
N PRO A 98 -28.32 39.04 -0.90
CA PRO A 98 -28.12 37.60 -0.95
C PRO A 98 -28.85 37.07 -2.18
N THR A 99 -28.10 36.66 -3.20
CA THR A 99 -28.68 35.95 -4.34
C THR A 99 -29.04 34.55 -3.86
N ASN A 100 -30.30 34.41 -3.44
CA ASN A 100 -30.99 33.12 -3.37
C ASN A 100 -31.00 32.51 -4.78
N ASN A 101 -29.99 31.73 -5.12
CA ASN A 101 -30.05 30.83 -6.29
C ASN A 101 -30.10 29.40 -5.78
N SER A 102 -31.30 28.93 -5.42
CA SER A 102 -31.60 27.51 -5.37
C SER A 102 -31.76 27.03 -6.82
N ASP A 103 -30.65 26.78 -7.49
CA ASP A 103 -30.67 26.13 -8.79
C ASP A 103 -31.33 24.75 -8.60
N SER A 104 -32.41 24.46 -9.34
CA SER A 104 -33.12 23.19 -9.23
C SER A 104 -32.14 22.02 -9.35
N ILE A 105 -32.27 20.97 -8.52
CA ILE A 105 -31.41 19.75 -8.58
C ILE A 105 -31.26 19.22 -10.02
N MET A 106 -32.29 19.38 -10.85
CA MET A 106 -32.27 19.00 -12.26
C MET A 106 -31.33 19.85 -13.13
N MET A 107 -31.14 21.13 -12.80
CA MET A 107 -30.17 22.03 -13.43
C MET A 107 -28.74 21.71 -12.98
N VAL A 108 -28.54 21.39 -11.69
CA VAL A 108 -27.23 20.96 -11.16
C VAL A 108 -26.77 19.66 -11.83
N LEU A 109 -27.68 18.70 -11.99
CA LEU A 109 -27.40 17.44 -12.69
C LEU A 109 -27.30 17.60 -14.22
N ALA A 110 -27.69 18.75 -14.79
CA ALA A 110 -27.72 18.96 -16.24
C ALA A 110 -26.34 19.04 -16.88
N ASN A 111 -25.31 19.47 -16.14
CA ASN A 111 -23.94 19.57 -16.64
C ASN A 111 -22.99 18.74 -15.78
N ALA A 112 -22.16 17.91 -16.43
CA ALA A 112 -21.16 17.10 -15.74
C ALA A 112 -20.15 18.00 -14.97
N GLY A 113 -19.75 17.55 -13.78
CA GLY A 113 -18.78 18.25 -12.92
C GLY A 113 -19.37 19.24 -11.91
N HIS A 114 -20.70 19.42 -11.86
CA HIS A 114 -21.36 20.07 -10.72
C HIS A 114 -21.66 19.02 -9.65
N THR A 115 -21.17 19.28 -8.43
CA THR A 115 -21.29 18.38 -7.29
C THR A 115 -22.54 18.66 -6.47
N ILE A 116 -23.24 17.61 -6.03
CA ILE A 116 -24.34 17.70 -5.06
C ILE A 116 -23.80 17.52 -3.64
N GLY A 117 -24.10 18.46 -2.76
CA GLY A 117 -23.63 18.50 -1.38
C GLY A 117 -24.79 18.50 -0.37
N GLY A 118 -24.54 18.03 0.86
CA GLY A 118 -25.49 18.13 1.97
C GLY A 118 -26.88 17.52 1.69
N ALA A 119 -27.93 18.31 1.86
CA ALA A 119 -29.32 17.84 1.74
C ALA A 119 -29.69 17.37 0.32
N GLU A 120 -29.10 17.96 -0.73
CA GLU A 120 -29.33 17.57 -2.12
C GLU A 120 -28.75 16.19 -2.42
N ALA A 121 -27.58 15.89 -1.85
CA ALA A 121 -26.97 14.57 -1.94
C ALA A 121 -27.85 13.51 -1.26
N GLU A 122 -28.42 13.80 -0.08
CA GLU A 122 -29.31 12.87 0.61
C GLU A 122 -30.61 12.60 -0.18
N LEU A 123 -31.18 13.62 -0.84
CA LEU A 123 -32.36 13.48 -1.70
C LEU A 123 -32.14 12.54 -2.88
N VAL A 124 -30.93 12.54 -3.47
CA VAL A 124 -30.58 11.66 -4.60
C VAL A 124 -30.11 10.29 -4.14
N LEU A 125 -29.33 10.22 -3.07
CA LEU A 125 -28.67 9.00 -2.63
C LEU A 125 -29.56 8.10 -1.75
N ASN A 126 -30.47 8.65 -0.96
CA ASN A 126 -31.35 7.85 -0.11
C ASN A 126 -32.26 6.88 -0.90
N PRO A 127 -32.90 7.28 -2.03
CA PRO A 127 -33.59 6.33 -2.90
C PRO A 127 -32.71 5.18 -3.38
N LEU A 128 -31.44 5.44 -3.72
CA LEU A 128 -30.50 4.41 -4.14
C LEU A 128 -30.15 3.46 -2.97
N ARG A 129 -29.94 3.99 -1.76
CA ARG A 129 -29.71 3.18 -0.55
C ARG A 129 -30.86 2.19 -0.32
N LEU A 130 -32.10 2.68 -0.40
CA LEU A 130 -33.29 1.85 -0.24
C LEU A 130 -33.45 0.85 -1.39
N ALA A 131 -33.10 1.23 -2.63
CA ALA A 131 -33.12 0.34 -3.79
C ALA A 131 -32.18 -0.85 -3.61
N PHE A 132 -30.95 -0.64 -3.14
CA PHE A 132 -30.01 -1.72 -2.81
C PHE A 132 -30.54 -2.65 -1.71
N GLY A 133 -31.23 -2.08 -0.71
CA GLY A 133 -31.87 -2.84 0.37
C GLY A 133 -33.00 -3.77 -0.07
N THR A 134 -33.62 -3.55 -1.24
CA THR A 134 -34.74 -4.39 -1.72
C THR A 134 -34.33 -5.81 -2.10
N LYS A 135 -33.05 -6.03 -2.43
CA LYS A 135 -32.52 -7.28 -3.02
C LYS A 135 -33.26 -7.74 -4.29
N ASN A 136 -34.08 -6.88 -4.90
CA ASN A 136 -34.73 -7.18 -6.17
C ASN A 136 -33.77 -6.85 -7.31
N VAL A 137 -33.37 -7.87 -8.07
CA VAL A 137 -32.36 -7.77 -9.15
C VAL A 137 -32.63 -6.59 -10.09
N LYS A 138 -33.86 -6.42 -10.57
CA LYS A 138 -34.19 -5.35 -11.53
C LYS A 138 -34.06 -3.96 -10.94
N VAL A 139 -34.53 -3.79 -9.70
CA VAL A 139 -34.43 -2.50 -8.98
C VAL A 139 -32.97 -2.17 -8.66
N VAL A 140 -32.19 -3.18 -8.25
CA VAL A 140 -30.76 -3.06 -7.98
C VAL A 140 -29.98 -2.69 -9.25
N GLU A 141 -30.25 -3.33 -10.39
CA GLU A 141 -29.57 -3.01 -11.66
C GLU A 141 -29.83 -1.58 -12.13
N LEU A 142 -31.07 -1.08 -11.97
CA LEU A 142 -31.39 0.34 -12.23
C LEU A 142 -30.63 1.28 -11.27
N ALA A 143 -30.48 0.88 -10.01
CA ALA A 143 -29.76 1.67 -9.01
C ALA A 143 -28.26 1.70 -9.29
N LEU A 144 -27.68 0.57 -9.72
CA LEU A 144 -26.29 0.48 -10.15
C LEU A 144 -26.01 1.36 -11.38
N ASP A 145 -26.91 1.38 -12.38
CA ASP A 145 -26.74 2.25 -13.56
C ASP A 145 -26.77 3.74 -13.19
N CYS A 146 -27.73 4.12 -12.33
CA CYS A 146 -27.86 5.49 -11.85
C CYS A 146 -26.61 5.92 -11.06
N LEU A 147 -26.16 5.08 -10.13
CA LEU A 147 -24.97 5.34 -9.33
C LEU A 147 -23.70 5.41 -10.20
N HIS A 148 -23.56 4.51 -11.18
CA HIS A 148 -22.46 4.55 -12.14
C HIS A 148 -22.36 5.92 -12.83
N LYS A 149 -23.48 6.43 -13.34
CA LYS A 149 -23.54 7.73 -14.03
C LYS A 149 -23.28 8.91 -13.09
N LEU A 150 -23.78 8.86 -11.86
CA LEU A 150 -23.50 9.89 -10.85
C LEU A 150 -21.99 10.00 -10.57
N ILE A 151 -21.29 8.87 -10.48
CA ILE A 151 -19.84 8.81 -10.29
C ILE A 151 -19.10 9.24 -11.57
N GLU A 152 -19.49 8.71 -12.72
CA GLU A 152 -18.85 8.97 -14.03
C GLU A 152 -18.92 10.46 -14.41
N TYR A 153 -20.04 11.12 -14.14
CA TYR A 153 -20.23 12.55 -14.39
C TYR A 153 -19.72 13.45 -13.25
N ASN A 154 -19.11 12.86 -12.21
CA ASN A 154 -18.56 13.56 -11.05
C ASN A 154 -19.59 14.46 -10.34
N HIS A 155 -20.81 13.95 -10.17
CA HIS A 155 -21.84 14.67 -9.43
C HIS A 155 -21.73 14.46 -7.92
N LEU A 156 -21.05 13.41 -7.46
CA LEU A 156 -20.93 13.12 -6.04
C LEU A 156 -19.72 13.85 -5.45
N GLU A 157 -19.84 14.35 -4.22
CA GLU A 157 -18.74 14.93 -3.46
C GLU A 157 -18.47 14.06 -2.23
N GLY A 158 -17.19 13.85 -1.90
CA GLY A 158 -16.76 13.17 -0.69
C GLY A 158 -15.61 12.19 -0.93
N ASP A 159 -14.76 12.05 0.09
CA ASP A 159 -13.59 11.16 0.09
C ASP A 159 -13.79 9.99 1.09
N PRO A 160 -14.41 8.87 0.66
CA PRO A 160 -14.56 7.66 1.47
C PRO A 160 -13.25 7.17 2.08
N GLY A 161 -13.22 7.07 3.41
CA GLY A 161 -12.05 6.59 4.15
C GLY A 161 -11.08 7.68 4.63
N LEU A 162 -11.39 8.96 4.41
CA LEU A 162 -10.70 10.09 5.04
C LEU A 162 -11.56 10.75 6.13
N ASP A 163 -10.95 11.12 7.25
CA ASP A 163 -11.61 11.80 8.36
C ASP A 163 -11.97 13.25 7.96
N GLY A 164 -13.23 13.66 8.17
CA GLY A 164 -13.69 15.04 7.97
C GLY A 164 -14.23 15.39 6.58
N GLY A 165 -14.30 14.43 5.64
CA GLY A 165 -14.89 14.67 4.31
C GLY A 165 -16.41 14.84 4.35
N LYS A 166 -16.94 15.87 3.67
CA LYS A 166 -18.39 16.03 3.46
C LYS A 166 -18.94 14.78 2.75
N ASN A 167 -20.04 14.22 3.24
CA ASN A 167 -20.69 13.01 2.69
C ASN A 167 -19.84 11.71 2.63
N ALA A 168 -18.65 11.67 3.24
CA ALA A 168 -17.76 10.50 3.20
C ALA A 168 -18.41 9.22 3.75
N GLN A 169 -19.20 9.36 4.82
CA GLN A 169 -19.93 8.24 5.44
C GLN A 169 -21.05 7.71 4.53
N LEU A 170 -21.84 8.59 3.91
CA LEU A 170 -22.92 8.23 3.00
C LEU A 170 -22.41 7.43 1.80
N PHE A 171 -21.31 7.88 1.18
CA PHE A 171 -20.75 7.17 0.04
C PHE A 171 -20.07 5.86 0.45
N THR A 172 -19.42 5.81 1.61
CA THR A 172 -18.87 4.56 2.17
C THR A 172 -19.97 3.52 2.38
N GLU A 173 -21.12 3.93 2.92
CA GLU A 173 -22.27 3.03 3.10
C GLU A 173 -22.83 2.53 1.76
N ILE A 174 -22.95 3.41 0.76
CA ILE A 174 -23.42 3.03 -0.58
C ILE A 174 -22.45 2.07 -1.26
N LEU A 175 -21.14 2.33 -1.22
CA LEU A 175 -20.12 1.41 -1.72
C LEU A 175 -20.21 0.05 -1.05
N ASN A 176 -20.39 0.01 0.29
CA ASN A 176 -20.54 -1.25 1.01
C ASN A 176 -21.80 -2.02 0.57
N MET A 177 -22.88 -1.31 0.25
CA MET A 177 -24.09 -1.93 -0.31
C MET A 177 -23.90 -2.46 -1.73
N VAL A 178 -23.17 -1.73 -2.59
CA VAL A 178 -22.78 -2.21 -3.93
C VAL A 178 -21.90 -3.46 -3.82
N CYS A 179 -20.93 -3.45 -2.91
CA CYS A 179 -20.10 -4.61 -2.60
C CYS A 179 -20.93 -5.81 -2.10
N SER A 180 -22.02 -5.56 -1.37
CA SER A 180 -22.92 -6.59 -0.83
C SER A 180 -24.00 -7.03 -1.80
N SER A 181 -24.17 -6.37 -2.96
CA SER A 181 -25.21 -6.71 -3.94
C SER A 181 -24.80 -7.85 -4.88
N VAL A 182 -23.61 -8.42 -4.70
CA VAL A 182 -23.08 -9.53 -5.52
C VAL A 182 -22.63 -10.68 -4.63
N ASP A 183 -23.01 -11.89 -5.03
CA ASP A 183 -22.59 -13.16 -4.46
C ASP A 183 -22.33 -14.20 -5.56
N ASN A 184 -21.89 -15.40 -5.21
CA ASN A 184 -21.59 -16.47 -6.17
C ASN A 184 -22.83 -17.03 -6.92
N SER A 185 -24.04 -16.59 -6.55
CA SER A 185 -25.32 -16.95 -7.17
C SER A 185 -25.97 -15.80 -7.95
N SER A 186 -25.35 -14.63 -7.94
CA SER A 186 -25.91 -13.43 -8.56
C SER A 186 -25.90 -13.55 -10.09
N PRO A 187 -26.86 -12.93 -10.78
CA PRO A 187 -26.89 -12.91 -12.24
C PRO A 187 -25.62 -12.26 -12.83
N ASP A 188 -25.23 -12.71 -14.02
CA ASP A 188 -24.07 -12.16 -14.73
C ASP A 188 -24.23 -10.66 -15.03
N SER A 189 -25.44 -10.22 -15.39
CA SER A 189 -25.76 -8.80 -15.62
C SER A 189 -25.48 -7.94 -14.39
N THR A 190 -25.96 -8.37 -13.22
CA THR A 190 -25.77 -7.67 -11.95
C THR A 190 -24.29 -7.65 -11.57
N THR A 191 -23.59 -8.79 -11.72
CA THR A 191 -22.15 -8.91 -11.41
C THR A 191 -21.32 -7.94 -12.26
N LEU A 192 -21.55 -7.91 -13.57
CA LEU A 192 -20.83 -7.02 -14.48
C LEU A 192 -21.11 -5.54 -14.16
N GLN A 193 -22.32 -5.21 -13.75
CA GLN A 193 -22.70 -3.84 -13.42
C GLN A 193 -22.11 -3.38 -12.09
N VAL A 194 -22.06 -4.25 -11.08
CA VAL A 194 -21.33 -4.01 -9.83
C VAL A 194 -19.86 -3.76 -10.14
N LEU A 195 -19.23 -4.66 -10.89
CA LEU A 195 -17.83 -4.48 -11.30
C LEU A 195 -17.63 -3.11 -11.96
N LYS A 196 -18.48 -2.73 -12.92
CA LYS A 196 -18.42 -1.44 -13.62
C LYS A 196 -18.48 -0.24 -12.66
N VAL A 197 -19.45 -0.21 -11.75
CA VAL A 197 -19.57 0.83 -10.72
C VAL A 197 -18.29 0.93 -9.90
N LEU A 198 -17.79 -0.21 -9.42
CA LEU A 198 -16.60 -0.27 -8.57
C LEU A 198 -15.34 0.27 -9.26
N LEU A 199 -15.11 -0.09 -10.54
CA LEU A 199 -13.97 0.45 -11.30
C LEU A 199 -14.12 1.95 -11.52
N THR A 200 -15.29 2.42 -11.94
CA THR A 200 -15.52 3.85 -12.16
C THR A 200 -15.32 4.65 -10.86
N ALA A 201 -15.71 4.09 -9.71
CA ALA A 201 -15.49 4.70 -8.41
C ALA A 201 -13.99 4.80 -8.05
N VAL A 202 -13.20 3.75 -8.30
CA VAL A 202 -11.74 3.78 -8.07
C VAL A 202 -11.02 4.66 -9.10
N ALA A 203 -11.52 4.72 -10.33
CA ALA A 203 -10.91 5.45 -11.44
C ALA A 203 -11.23 6.95 -11.46
N SER A 204 -12.32 7.37 -10.81
CA SER A 204 -12.70 8.78 -10.72
C SER A 204 -11.59 9.63 -10.08
N THR A 205 -11.41 10.86 -10.59
CA THR A 205 -10.33 11.78 -10.20
C THR A 205 -10.86 13.09 -9.60
N LYS A 206 -12.19 13.25 -9.46
CA LYS A 206 -12.77 14.54 -9.05
C LYS A 206 -14.00 14.34 -8.17
N MET A 207 -13.77 14.01 -6.91
CA MET A 207 -14.78 14.08 -5.83
C MET A 207 -14.42 15.16 -4.79
N ARG A 208 -13.60 16.14 -5.20
CA ARG A 208 -13.35 17.38 -4.48
C ARG A 208 -14.17 18.46 -5.15
N GLY A 209 -15.14 19.04 -4.43
CA GLY A 209 -16.06 20.06 -4.95
C GLY A 209 -15.34 21.31 -5.46
N PRO A 210 -15.99 22.16 -6.27
CA PRO A 210 -15.35 23.33 -6.87
C PRO A 210 -15.11 24.51 -5.93
N GLU A 211 -15.74 24.58 -4.75
CA GLU A 211 -15.64 25.76 -3.88
C GLU A 211 -15.44 25.38 -2.41
N GLY A 212 -14.19 25.43 -1.99
CA GLY A 212 -13.76 25.24 -0.61
C GLY A 212 -12.42 25.93 -0.41
N ILE A 213 -12.50 27.22 -0.15
CA ILE A 213 -11.41 28.09 0.29
C ILE A 213 -10.72 27.43 1.51
N CYS A 214 -9.63 26.71 1.26
CA CYS A 214 -8.48 26.73 2.17
C CYS A 214 -7.51 27.75 1.62
N ALA A 215 -7.87 29.04 1.69
CA ALA A 215 -6.90 30.12 1.54
C ALA A 215 -6.05 30.17 2.81
N PHE A 216 -5.03 29.30 2.87
CA PHE A 216 -3.73 29.56 3.49
C PHE A 216 -2.70 28.56 2.93
N SER A 217 -2.41 28.76 1.64
CA SER A 217 -1.14 28.53 0.92
C SER A 217 -1.47 28.17 -0.52
N SER A 218 -0.87 28.93 -1.44
CA SER A 218 -1.10 28.88 -2.88
C SER A 218 -0.35 27.74 -3.59
N ASP A 219 0.03 26.68 -2.87
CA ASP A 219 0.76 25.54 -3.41
C ASP A 219 0.03 24.25 -3.03
N PHE A 220 -0.04 23.26 -3.93
CA PHE A 220 -0.77 21.97 -3.83
C PHE A 220 -2.22 21.92 -4.34
N PHE A 221 -2.38 21.93 -5.66
CA PHE A 221 -3.56 21.37 -6.32
C PHE A 221 -3.15 20.16 -7.18
N ASN A 222 -3.34 18.94 -6.67
CA ASN A 222 -3.11 17.70 -7.43
C ASN A 222 -4.46 17.06 -7.83
N PRO A 223 -4.93 17.21 -9.08
CA PRO A 223 -6.27 16.79 -9.53
C PRO A 223 -6.38 15.28 -9.84
N LEU A 224 -5.58 14.43 -9.20
CA LEU A 224 -5.43 13.00 -9.55
C LEU A 224 -5.69 12.00 -8.41
N LEU A 225 -6.03 12.45 -7.20
CA LEU A 225 -6.37 11.56 -6.10
C LEU A 225 -7.70 10.82 -6.37
N SER A 226 -7.75 9.52 -6.03
CA SER A 226 -9.03 8.80 -6.00
C SER A 226 -9.85 9.27 -4.82
N PRO A 227 -11.19 9.26 -4.92
CA PRO A 227 -12.04 9.48 -3.76
C PRO A 227 -11.93 8.42 -2.67
N ILE A 228 -11.67 7.17 -3.05
CA ILE A 228 -11.77 6.02 -2.16
C ILE A 228 -10.38 5.67 -1.63
N HIS A 229 -10.26 5.65 -0.30
CA HIS A 229 -9.02 5.38 0.43
C HIS A 229 -9.22 4.34 1.52
N GLY A 230 -8.14 3.69 1.96
CA GLY A 230 -8.14 2.83 3.14
C GLY A 230 -9.05 1.58 3.07
N GLU A 231 -9.83 1.34 4.12
CA GLU A 231 -10.69 0.14 4.25
C GLU A 231 -11.77 0.02 3.14
N PRO A 232 -12.51 1.08 2.76
CA PRO A 232 -13.41 1.04 1.62
C PRO A 232 -12.74 0.58 0.32
N LEU A 233 -11.52 1.08 0.03
CA LEU A 233 -10.75 0.69 -1.16
C LEU A 233 -10.40 -0.80 -1.12
N LEU A 234 -9.96 -1.31 0.03
CA LEU A 234 -9.71 -2.74 0.21
C LEU A 234 -10.99 -3.57 0.08
N GLY A 235 -12.12 -3.08 0.56
CA GLY A 235 -13.43 -3.72 0.40
C GLY A 235 -13.78 -3.95 -1.08
N VAL A 236 -13.63 -2.90 -1.90
CA VAL A 236 -13.83 -2.96 -3.36
C VAL A 236 -12.92 -4.01 -4.00
N ILE A 237 -11.61 -3.95 -3.70
CA ILE A 237 -10.62 -4.88 -4.24
C ILE A 237 -10.92 -6.32 -3.82
N ARG A 238 -11.33 -6.55 -2.56
CA ARG A 238 -11.71 -7.88 -2.06
C ARG A 238 -12.90 -8.46 -2.81
N VAL A 239 -13.93 -7.66 -3.10
CA VAL A 239 -15.09 -8.13 -3.87
C VAL A 239 -14.70 -8.52 -5.29
N CYS A 240 -13.96 -7.65 -6.00
CA CYS A 240 -13.48 -7.97 -7.35
C CYS A 240 -12.58 -9.22 -7.35
N TYR A 241 -11.72 -9.36 -6.36
CA TYR A 241 -10.84 -10.51 -6.18
C TYR A 241 -11.64 -11.81 -5.92
N ASN A 242 -12.68 -11.74 -5.09
CA ASN A 242 -13.58 -12.86 -4.84
C ASN A 242 -14.32 -13.30 -6.11
N ILE A 243 -14.84 -12.35 -6.91
CA ILE A 243 -15.50 -12.64 -8.18
C ILE A 243 -14.53 -13.30 -9.17
N ALA A 244 -13.30 -12.79 -9.26
CA ALA A 244 -12.26 -13.35 -10.13
C ALA A 244 -11.92 -14.81 -9.80
N LEU A 245 -11.99 -15.19 -8.52
CA LEU A 245 -11.69 -16.56 -8.07
C LEU A 245 -12.89 -17.51 -8.10
N ASN A 246 -14.06 -17.05 -7.66
CA ASN A 246 -15.18 -17.91 -7.27
C ASN A 246 -16.40 -17.81 -8.19
N SER A 247 -16.46 -16.84 -9.11
CA SER A 247 -17.56 -16.76 -10.07
C SER A 247 -17.64 -18.03 -10.92
N LYS A 248 -18.86 -18.49 -11.20
CA LYS A 248 -19.11 -19.62 -12.11
C LYS A 248 -18.98 -19.22 -13.58
N SER A 249 -19.14 -17.93 -13.89
CA SER A 249 -19.07 -17.39 -15.24
C SER A 249 -17.63 -17.00 -15.59
N PRO A 250 -17.03 -17.59 -16.64
CA PRO A 250 -15.67 -17.25 -17.06
C PRO A 250 -15.57 -15.81 -17.58
N ILE A 251 -16.67 -15.24 -18.10
CA ILE A 251 -16.74 -13.84 -18.52
C ILE A 251 -16.56 -12.92 -17.30
N ASN A 252 -17.27 -13.20 -16.21
CA ASN A 252 -17.16 -12.43 -14.97
C ASN A 252 -15.76 -12.58 -14.35
N GLN A 253 -15.17 -13.79 -14.38
CA GLN A 253 -13.81 -14.01 -13.90
C GLN A 253 -12.78 -13.16 -14.67
N ALA A 254 -12.82 -13.23 -16.00
CA ALA A 254 -11.90 -12.48 -16.87
C ALA A 254 -12.10 -10.96 -16.72
N THR A 255 -13.36 -10.51 -16.64
CA THR A 255 -13.69 -9.09 -16.47
C THR A 255 -13.21 -8.58 -15.11
N ALA A 256 -13.49 -9.30 -14.02
CA ALA A 256 -13.02 -8.93 -12.69
C ALA A 256 -11.50 -8.88 -12.60
N LYS A 257 -10.79 -9.85 -13.21
CA LYS A 257 -9.32 -9.85 -13.29
C LYS A 257 -8.78 -8.63 -14.04
N ALA A 258 -9.35 -8.31 -15.21
CA ALA A 258 -8.95 -7.12 -15.97
C ALA A 258 -9.17 -5.83 -15.17
N MET A 259 -10.26 -5.75 -14.40
CA MET A 259 -10.60 -4.58 -13.60
C MET A 259 -9.71 -4.45 -12.37
N LEU A 260 -9.35 -5.55 -11.70
CA LEU A 260 -8.33 -5.55 -10.64
C LEU A 260 -7.00 -5.01 -11.16
N THR A 261 -6.55 -5.47 -12.32
CA THR A 261 -5.33 -4.96 -12.96
C THR A 261 -5.42 -3.45 -13.23
N GLN A 262 -6.55 -2.97 -13.75
CA GLN A 262 -6.76 -1.54 -13.99
C GLN A 262 -6.77 -0.73 -12.69
N MET A 263 -7.52 -1.16 -11.68
CA MET A 263 -7.57 -0.51 -10.36
C MET A 263 -6.18 -0.40 -9.73
N LEU A 264 -5.41 -1.50 -9.72
CA LEU A 264 -4.03 -1.50 -9.23
C LEU A 264 -3.15 -0.53 -10.03
N SER A 265 -3.23 -0.56 -11.35
CA SER A 265 -2.45 0.34 -12.22
C SER A 265 -2.77 1.82 -11.95
N ILE A 266 -4.04 2.14 -11.71
CA ILE A 266 -4.47 3.50 -11.36
C ILE A 266 -3.88 3.91 -10.01
N ILE A 267 -3.98 3.05 -8.98
CA ILE A 267 -3.46 3.32 -7.64
C ILE A 267 -1.94 3.49 -7.68
N PHE A 268 -1.23 2.71 -8.48
CA PHE A 268 0.22 2.80 -8.60
C PHE A 268 0.65 4.04 -9.36
N ARG A 269 -0.05 4.38 -10.45
CA ARG A 269 0.18 5.61 -11.18
C ARG A 269 0.00 6.84 -10.28
N ARG A 270 -0.99 6.82 -9.37
CA ARG A 270 -1.20 7.89 -8.39
C ARG A 270 -0.04 8.02 -7.41
N MET A 271 0.42 6.90 -6.86
CA MET A 271 1.61 6.89 -6.00
C MET A 271 2.84 7.45 -6.74
N GLU A 272 3.06 7.07 -8.01
CA GLU A 272 4.18 7.59 -8.80
C GLU A 272 4.05 9.09 -9.14
N THR A 273 2.83 9.62 -9.34
CA THR A 273 2.62 11.05 -9.58
C THR A 273 2.83 11.91 -8.34
N ASP A 274 2.43 11.42 -7.15
CA ASP A 274 2.69 12.12 -5.88
C ASP A 274 4.18 12.26 -5.64
N VAL A 275 4.91 11.17 -5.88
CA VAL A 275 6.37 11.07 -5.83
C VAL A 275 7.07 11.97 -6.85
N GLY A 276 6.55 12.02 -8.08
CA GLY A 276 7.14 12.78 -9.17
C GLY A 276 7.08 14.28 -8.94
N LEU A 277 6.01 14.76 -8.29
CA LEU A 277 5.87 16.17 -7.95
C LEU A 277 6.83 16.58 -6.83
N GLU A 278 7.05 15.73 -5.84
CA GLU A 278 7.99 15.98 -4.74
C GLU A 278 9.44 16.04 -5.22
N ALA A 279 9.84 15.13 -6.13
CA ALA A 279 11.16 15.16 -6.77
C ALA A 279 11.33 16.35 -7.76
N VAL A 280 10.24 16.81 -8.38
CA VAL A 280 10.24 18.01 -9.24
C VAL A 280 10.28 19.29 -8.40
N LEU A 281 9.60 19.33 -7.26
CA LEU A 281 9.65 20.41 -6.28
C LEU A 281 11.04 20.48 -5.63
N GLU A 282 11.65 19.36 -5.26
CA GLU A 282 13.06 19.33 -4.86
C GLU A 282 13.96 19.89 -5.98
N LYS A 283 13.75 19.51 -7.24
CA LYS A 283 14.50 20.08 -8.36
C LYS A 283 14.24 21.56 -8.61
N ALA A 284 13.04 22.06 -8.30
CA ALA A 284 12.67 23.46 -8.45
C ALA A 284 13.19 24.32 -7.30
N VAL A 285 13.28 23.76 -6.09
CA VAL A 285 13.89 24.39 -4.90
C VAL A 285 15.42 24.37 -4.99
N ASN A 286 16.01 23.38 -5.65
CA ASN A 286 17.47 23.29 -5.89
C ASN A 286 18.02 24.25 -6.96
N LEU A 287 17.27 25.29 -7.35
CA LEU A 287 17.84 26.45 -8.07
C LEU A 287 18.40 27.50 -7.11
N GLU A 288 18.12 27.41 -5.81
CA GLU A 288 18.77 28.23 -4.79
C GLU A 288 19.17 27.36 -3.58
N ASP A 289 20.49 27.23 -3.44
CA ASP A 289 21.24 26.76 -2.28
C ASP A 289 21.66 25.27 -2.21
N GLY A 290 22.96 25.09 -1.97
CA GLY A 290 23.70 23.84 -2.02
C GLY A 290 23.57 23.00 -0.75
N GLY A 291 22.36 22.55 -0.45
CA GLY A 291 22.05 21.65 0.67
C GLY A 291 21.95 20.18 0.24
N LYS A 292 22.54 19.27 1.03
CA LYS A 292 22.45 17.80 0.89
C LYS A 292 21.03 17.35 0.51
N ALA A 293 20.93 16.52 -0.54
CA ALA A 293 19.71 15.81 -0.90
C ALA A 293 19.12 15.10 0.33
N ILE A 294 17.99 15.58 0.82
CA ILE A 294 17.25 15.01 1.94
C ILE A 294 16.53 13.78 1.40
N ARG A 295 17.07 12.58 1.62
CA ARG A 295 16.56 11.36 0.99
C ARG A 295 15.96 10.36 1.96
N GLY A 296 14.95 10.78 2.72
CA GLY A 296 14.10 9.89 3.51
C GLY A 296 12.80 10.57 3.92
N MET A 297 11.69 10.25 3.25
CA MET A 297 10.35 10.60 3.73
C MET A 297 9.94 9.66 4.86
N GLY A 298 9.59 10.20 6.03
CA GLY A 298 9.04 9.43 7.15
C GLY A 298 7.69 8.76 6.83
N LEU A 299 7.32 7.72 7.56
CA LEU A 299 6.00 7.06 7.43
C LEU A 299 4.82 8.04 7.62
N GLU A 300 5.01 9.06 8.47
CA GLU A 300 4.01 10.09 8.75
C GLU A 300 3.85 11.09 7.59
N SER A 301 4.90 11.30 6.78
CA SER A 301 4.88 12.18 5.60
C SER A 301 4.35 11.49 4.34
N MET A 302 3.96 10.21 4.41
CA MET A 302 3.43 9.50 3.25
C MET A 302 2.10 10.09 2.80
N SER A 303 2.00 10.39 1.50
CA SER A 303 0.74 10.80 0.89
C SER A 303 -0.33 9.71 1.04
N VAL A 304 -1.61 10.10 0.95
CA VAL A 304 -2.72 9.14 1.00
C VAL A 304 -2.58 8.07 -0.10
N GLY A 305 -2.17 8.47 -1.31
CA GLY A 305 -1.92 7.56 -2.42
C GLY A 305 -0.81 6.54 -2.14
N GLN A 306 0.25 6.95 -1.43
CA GLN A 306 1.33 6.05 -1.02
C GLN A 306 0.88 5.04 0.05
N ARG A 307 0.04 5.47 1.01
CA ARG A 307 -0.53 4.59 2.04
C ARG A 307 -1.44 3.51 1.43
N ASP A 308 -2.31 3.90 0.49
CA ASP A 308 -3.18 2.96 -0.21
C ASP A 308 -2.39 1.94 -1.04
N ALA A 309 -1.38 2.39 -1.78
CA ALA A 309 -0.52 1.52 -2.57
C ALA A 309 0.22 0.50 -1.67
N LEU A 310 0.76 0.94 -0.54
CA LEU A 310 1.44 0.07 0.43
C LEU A 310 0.48 -0.95 1.06
N LEU A 311 -0.72 -0.52 1.43
CA LEU A 311 -1.73 -1.40 2.02
C LEU A 311 -2.18 -2.50 1.05
N LEU A 312 -2.42 -2.13 -0.21
CA LEU A 312 -2.75 -3.08 -1.28
C LEU A 312 -1.62 -4.05 -1.55
N PHE A 313 -0.40 -3.53 -1.66
CA PHE A 313 0.80 -4.32 -1.85
C PHE A 313 0.98 -5.38 -0.76
N ARG A 314 0.89 -4.97 0.51
CA ARG A 314 0.98 -5.87 1.67
C ARG A 314 -0.08 -6.97 1.61
N THR A 315 -1.30 -6.61 1.22
CA THR A 315 -2.42 -7.55 1.11
C THR A 315 -2.17 -8.59 0.01
N LEU A 316 -1.77 -8.15 -1.19
CA LEU A 316 -1.44 -9.03 -2.31
C LEU A 316 -0.26 -9.96 -1.98
N CYS A 317 0.79 -9.45 -1.33
CA CYS A 317 1.93 -10.26 -0.88
C CYS A 317 1.48 -11.36 0.09
N LYS A 318 0.69 -11.02 1.11
CA LYS A 318 0.19 -11.99 2.09
C LYS A 318 -0.65 -13.10 1.42
N MET A 319 -1.44 -12.77 0.41
CA MET A 319 -2.23 -13.75 -0.33
C MET A 319 -1.39 -14.59 -1.31
N GLY A 320 -0.39 -14.01 -1.96
CA GLY A 320 0.53 -14.70 -2.86
C GLY A 320 1.54 -15.62 -2.17
N MET A 321 1.65 -15.55 -0.84
CA MET A 321 2.56 -16.36 -0.04
C MET A 321 1.91 -17.55 0.67
N LYS A 322 0.58 -17.71 0.62
CA LYS A 322 -0.06 -18.86 1.24
C LYS A 322 0.47 -20.16 0.60
N GLU A 323 0.95 -21.08 1.42
CA GLU A 323 1.57 -22.35 0.99
C GLU A 323 0.63 -23.56 1.14
N ASP A 324 -0.63 -23.33 1.51
CA ASP A 324 -1.60 -24.42 1.65
C ASP A 324 -1.92 -25.05 0.28
N ASN A 325 -1.95 -26.39 0.24
CA ASN A 325 -2.09 -27.19 -0.99
C ASN A 325 -3.54 -27.38 -1.45
N ASP A 326 -4.50 -26.61 -0.93
CA ASP A 326 -5.88 -26.69 -1.41
C ASP A 326 -6.07 -25.92 -2.74
N GLU A 327 -7.08 -26.31 -3.52
CA GLU A 327 -7.35 -25.75 -4.84
C GLU A 327 -7.65 -24.24 -4.78
N PHE A 328 -8.35 -23.80 -3.73
CA PHE A 328 -8.72 -22.41 -3.53
C PHE A 328 -7.49 -21.54 -3.20
N THR A 329 -6.61 -22.02 -2.32
CA THR A 329 -5.34 -21.37 -2.01
C THR A 329 -4.42 -21.31 -3.22
N THR A 330 -4.40 -22.36 -4.04
CA THR A 330 -3.63 -22.37 -5.30
C THR A 330 -4.14 -21.29 -6.28
N LYS A 331 -5.45 -21.19 -6.50
CA LYS A 331 -6.05 -20.14 -7.36
C LYS A 331 -5.79 -18.74 -6.80
N THR A 332 -5.93 -18.57 -5.49
CA THR A 332 -5.62 -17.32 -4.78
C THR A 332 -4.16 -16.94 -5.00
N ARG A 333 -3.24 -17.88 -4.83
CA ARG A 333 -1.82 -17.64 -5.04
C ARG A 333 -1.53 -17.20 -6.46
N ILE A 334 -2.06 -17.91 -7.47
CA ILE A 334 -1.86 -17.59 -8.88
C ILE A 334 -2.35 -16.17 -9.18
N LEU A 335 -3.61 -15.84 -8.82
CA LEU A 335 -4.16 -14.51 -9.07
C LEU A 335 -3.37 -13.42 -8.34
N SER A 336 -2.98 -13.64 -7.08
CA SER A 336 -2.15 -12.69 -6.34
C SER A 336 -0.80 -12.46 -6.99
N LEU A 337 -0.14 -13.51 -7.48
CA LEU A 337 1.15 -13.39 -8.17
C LEU A 337 1.00 -12.65 -9.52
N GLU A 338 -0.07 -12.92 -10.26
CA GLU A 338 -0.39 -12.19 -11.49
C GLU A 338 -0.66 -10.69 -11.22
N LEU A 339 -1.34 -10.36 -10.12
CA LEU A 339 -1.56 -8.97 -9.72
C LEU A 339 -0.27 -8.32 -9.18
N LEU A 340 0.57 -9.08 -8.47
CA LEU A 340 1.90 -8.64 -8.01
C LEU A 340 2.85 -8.32 -9.17
N GLN A 341 2.63 -8.91 -10.36
CA GLN A 341 3.36 -8.51 -11.57
C GLN A 341 3.25 -6.99 -11.79
N TYR A 342 2.06 -6.43 -11.63
CA TYR A 342 1.82 -5.00 -11.76
C TYR A 342 2.35 -4.21 -10.56
N ALA A 343 2.49 -4.87 -9.40
CA ALA A 343 2.95 -4.25 -8.16
C ALA A 343 4.49 -4.18 -8.02
N THR A 344 5.24 -4.81 -8.94
CA THR A 344 6.70 -4.62 -9.03
C THR A 344 7.09 -3.15 -9.21
N GLY A 345 6.26 -2.35 -9.88
CA GLY A 345 6.44 -0.89 -9.97
C GLY A 345 6.40 -0.20 -8.60
N ILE A 346 5.46 -0.59 -7.73
CA ILE A 346 5.42 -0.06 -6.36
C ILE A 346 6.68 -0.43 -5.60
N PHE A 347 7.06 -1.70 -5.64
CA PHE A 347 8.22 -2.13 -4.87
C PHE A 347 9.48 -1.41 -5.32
N ALA A 348 9.63 -1.15 -6.61
CA ALA A 348 10.71 -0.30 -7.11
C ALA A 348 10.65 1.12 -6.53
N ALA A 349 9.48 1.76 -6.46
CA ALA A 349 9.33 3.08 -5.86
C ALA A 349 9.66 3.06 -4.36
N LEU A 350 9.16 2.06 -3.61
CA LEU A 350 9.46 1.87 -2.19
C LEU A 350 10.98 1.72 -1.96
N LEU A 351 11.64 0.88 -2.77
CA LEU A 351 13.08 0.69 -2.71
C LEU A 351 13.88 1.94 -3.07
N LEU A 352 13.38 2.79 -3.98
CA LEU A 352 14.12 3.97 -4.45
C LEU A 352 13.90 5.20 -3.57
N GLN A 353 12.76 5.33 -2.87
CA GLN A 353 12.39 6.58 -2.18
C GLN A 353 12.13 6.41 -0.68
N PHE A 354 11.59 5.28 -0.25
CA PHE A 354 11.13 5.07 1.14
C PHE A 354 12.01 4.09 1.92
N ARG A 355 13.18 3.74 1.38
CA ARG A 355 14.06 2.71 1.95
C ARG A 355 14.58 3.01 3.35
N GLU A 356 14.71 4.28 3.71
CA GLU A 356 15.12 4.69 5.06
C GLU A 356 14.01 4.40 6.09
N SER A 357 12.76 4.67 5.73
CA SER A 357 11.60 4.51 6.61
C SER A 357 11.03 3.09 6.65
N LEU A 358 11.25 2.32 5.59
CA LEU A 358 10.69 0.97 5.40
C LEU A 358 11.75 -0.13 5.50
N LYS A 359 12.81 0.08 6.28
CA LYS A 359 13.91 -0.90 6.41
C LYS A 359 13.39 -2.29 6.85
N ALA A 360 12.53 -2.35 7.86
CA ALA A 360 12.01 -3.63 8.34
C ALA A 360 11.13 -4.32 7.29
N GLU A 361 10.23 -3.56 6.65
CA GLU A 361 9.31 -4.04 5.63
C GLU A 361 10.05 -4.53 4.38
N ILE A 362 11.06 -3.79 3.91
CA ILE A 362 11.90 -4.21 2.78
C ILE A 362 12.64 -5.50 3.12
N GLY A 363 13.15 -5.64 4.34
CA GLY A 363 13.75 -6.88 4.84
C GLY A 363 12.83 -8.10 4.69
N VAL A 364 11.53 -7.92 4.94
CA VAL A 364 10.52 -8.97 4.83
C VAL A 364 10.06 -9.18 3.38
N PHE A 365 9.81 -8.11 2.62
CA PHE A 365 9.19 -8.20 1.29
C PHE A 365 10.19 -8.48 0.16
N PHE A 366 11.45 -8.07 0.30
CA PHE A 366 12.45 -8.27 -0.76
C PHE A 366 12.63 -9.76 -1.12
N PRO A 367 12.82 -10.69 -0.15
CA PRO A 367 12.91 -12.12 -0.48
C PRO A 367 11.65 -12.68 -1.14
N VAL A 368 10.48 -12.15 -0.75
CA VAL A 368 9.19 -12.62 -1.23
C VAL A 368 8.94 -12.21 -2.67
N ILE A 369 9.25 -10.96 -2.99
CA ILE A 369 8.82 -10.33 -4.24
C ILE A 369 9.89 -10.49 -5.30
N ILE A 370 11.15 -10.43 -4.91
CA ILE A 370 12.26 -10.57 -5.83
C ILE A 370 12.72 -12.02 -5.85
N LEU A 371 13.26 -12.54 -4.74
CA LEU A 371 13.96 -13.81 -4.76
C LEU A 371 13.04 -15.00 -5.09
N ARG A 372 11.89 -15.13 -4.40
CA ARG A 372 10.93 -16.21 -4.68
C ARG A 372 10.35 -16.14 -6.09
N SER A 373 10.07 -14.93 -6.60
CA SER A 373 9.60 -14.73 -7.97
C SER A 373 10.64 -15.17 -9.01
N LEU A 374 11.92 -14.90 -8.75
CA LEU A 374 13.02 -15.29 -9.63
C LEU A 374 13.29 -16.81 -9.60
N ASP A 375 13.07 -17.45 -8.46
CA ASP A 375 13.17 -18.91 -8.31
C ASP A 375 11.92 -19.67 -8.79
N GLY A 376 10.78 -18.99 -8.98
CA GLY A 376 9.51 -19.58 -9.42
C GLY A 376 9.54 -20.23 -10.82
N SER A 377 8.42 -20.81 -11.25
CA SER A 377 8.31 -21.42 -12.59
C SER A 377 7.78 -20.47 -13.66
N ASP A 378 7.15 -19.35 -13.27
CA ASP A 378 6.55 -18.38 -14.20
C ASP A 378 7.61 -17.49 -14.87
N LEU A 379 7.81 -17.66 -16.17
CA LEU A 379 8.79 -16.91 -16.95
C LEU A 379 8.43 -15.42 -17.12
N ASN A 380 7.14 -15.08 -17.17
CA ASN A 380 6.69 -13.69 -17.30
C ASN A 380 6.93 -12.93 -16.00
N GLN A 381 6.67 -13.59 -14.86
CA GLN A 381 6.97 -13.04 -13.54
C GLN A 381 8.47 -12.77 -13.38
N LYS A 382 9.33 -13.74 -13.75
CA LYS A 382 10.78 -13.54 -13.75
C LYS A 382 11.19 -12.33 -14.56
N LEU A 383 10.70 -12.22 -15.80
CA LEU A 383 11.08 -11.13 -16.69
C LEU A 383 10.60 -9.77 -16.16
N SER A 384 9.43 -9.70 -15.54
CA SER A 384 8.93 -8.47 -14.91
C SER A 384 9.81 -8.02 -13.75
N VAL A 385 10.16 -8.96 -12.85
CA VAL A 385 11.04 -8.67 -11.70
C VAL A 385 12.46 -8.32 -12.16
N LEU A 386 12.97 -8.96 -13.21
CA LEU A 386 14.28 -8.62 -13.79
C LEU A 386 14.30 -7.20 -14.36
N ARG A 387 13.26 -6.78 -15.10
CA ARG A 387 13.14 -5.39 -15.58
C ARG A 387 13.08 -4.38 -14.43
N MET A 388 12.36 -4.73 -13.35
CA MET A 388 12.31 -3.92 -12.14
C MET A 388 13.70 -3.78 -11.50
N LEU A 389 14.41 -4.90 -11.31
CA LEU A 389 15.79 -4.91 -10.81
C LEU A 389 16.75 -4.13 -11.70
N GLU A 390 16.63 -4.22 -13.03
CA GLU A 390 17.44 -3.43 -13.95
C GLU A 390 17.26 -1.92 -13.74
N LYS A 391 16.06 -1.46 -13.37
CA LYS A 391 15.79 -0.05 -13.03
C LYS A 391 16.38 0.30 -11.67
N VAL A 392 16.11 -0.52 -10.66
CA VAL A 392 16.47 -0.25 -9.26
C VAL A 392 17.99 -0.33 -9.05
N CYS A 393 18.67 -1.32 -9.63
CA CYS A 393 20.13 -1.47 -9.54
C CYS A 393 20.92 -0.38 -10.27
N LYS A 394 20.27 0.60 -10.93
CA LYS A 394 20.93 1.80 -11.48
C LYS A 394 21.13 2.89 -10.42
N ASP A 395 20.40 2.84 -9.31
CA ASP A 395 20.60 3.76 -8.19
C ASP A 395 21.73 3.23 -7.29
N PRO A 396 22.87 3.92 -7.19
CA PRO A 396 24.01 3.39 -6.45
C PRO A 396 23.76 3.31 -4.93
N GLN A 397 23.03 4.27 -4.38
CA GLN A 397 22.74 4.31 -2.94
C GLN A 397 21.85 3.15 -2.51
N MET A 398 20.85 2.76 -3.31
CA MET A 398 20.02 1.59 -3.04
C MET A 398 20.84 0.30 -2.87
N LEU A 399 21.86 0.08 -3.69
CA LEU A 399 22.73 -1.11 -3.60
C LEU A 399 23.57 -1.10 -2.32
N VAL A 400 24.10 0.06 -1.95
CA VAL A 400 24.85 0.25 -0.70
C VAL A 400 23.95 0.02 0.50
N ASP A 401 22.73 0.55 0.47
CA ASP A 401 21.77 0.38 1.55
C ASP A 401 21.32 -1.07 1.69
N LEU A 402 21.15 -1.83 0.59
CA LEU A 402 20.91 -3.27 0.66
C LEU A 402 22.07 -4.01 1.37
N TYR A 403 23.31 -3.63 1.08
CA TYR A 403 24.47 -4.27 1.68
C TYR A 403 24.64 -3.89 3.16
N VAL A 404 24.58 -2.60 3.48
CA VAL A 404 24.82 -2.08 4.83
C VAL A 404 23.67 -2.45 5.77
N ASN A 405 22.42 -2.29 5.34
CA ASN A 405 21.27 -2.47 6.23
C ASN A 405 20.86 -3.92 6.43
N TYR A 406 21.29 -4.84 5.57
CA TYR A 406 20.82 -6.23 5.61
C TYR A 406 21.96 -7.25 5.59
N ASP A 407 22.94 -7.11 4.68
CA ASP A 407 24.05 -8.07 4.62
C ASP A 407 25.04 -7.88 5.77
N CYS A 408 25.26 -6.65 6.23
CA CYS A 408 26.14 -6.35 7.37
C CYS A 408 25.45 -6.40 8.74
N ASP A 409 24.13 -6.60 8.78
CA ASP A 409 23.33 -6.72 10.00
C ASP A 409 23.19 -8.21 10.36
N LEU A 410 23.48 -8.58 11.62
CA LEU A 410 23.50 -9.97 12.07
C LEU A 410 22.12 -10.62 12.11
N GLU A 411 21.05 -9.85 12.32
CA GLU A 411 19.68 -10.37 12.45
C GLU A 411 18.90 -10.33 11.13
N ALA A 412 19.35 -9.52 10.17
CA ALA A 412 18.71 -9.35 8.88
C ALA A 412 19.13 -10.42 7.85
N PRO A 413 18.30 -10.71 6.81
CA PRO A 413 18.68 -11.60 5.72
C PRO A 413 19.73 -10.96 4.78
N ASN A 414 20.63 -11.74 4.18
CA ASN A 414 21.57 -11.24 3.15
C ASN A 414 20.84 -10.93 1.81
N LEU A 415 20.21 -9.76 1.69
CA LEU A 415 19.45 -9.40 0.51
C LEU A 415 20.33 -9.13 -0.72
N PHE A 416 21.45 -8.41 -0.55
CA PHE A 416 22.32 -8.04 -1.65
C PHE A 416 23.02 -9.28 -2.24
N GLU A 417 23.67 -10.07 -1.38
CA GLU A 417 24.36 -11.31 -1.78
C GLU A 417 23.40 -12.27 -2.49
N ARG A 418 22.21 -12.50 -1.92
CA ARG A 418 21.21 -13.41 -2.52
C ARG A 418 20.70 -12.89 -3.86
N MET A 419 20.45 -11.58 -3.99
CA MET A 419 20.06 -10.99 -5.27
C MET A 419 21.13 -11.23 -6.34
N VAL A 420 22.40 -10.95 -6.04
CA VAL A 420 23.52 -11.14 -6.97
C VAL A 420 23.69 -12.62 -7.32
N ALA A 421 23.61 -13.52 -6.33
CA ALA A 421 23.69 -14.96 -6.55
C ALA A 421 22.56 -15.48 -7.45
N THR A 422 21.32 -15.03 -7.22
CA THR A 422 20.17 -15.39 -8.06
C THR A 422 20.34 -14.88 -9.49
N LEU A 423 20.75 -13.63 -9.69
CA LEU A 423 21.03 -13.08 -11.02
C LEU A 423 22.16 -13.85 -11.74
N SER A 424 23.21 -14.22 -11.01
CA SER A 424 24.33 -15.04 -11.53
C SER A 424 23.87 -16.45 -11.93
N LYS A 425 23.04 -17.10 -11.12
CA LYS A 425 22.47 -18.41 -11.44
C LYS A 425 21.60 -18.34 -12.71
N LEU A 426 20.78 -17.30 -12.84
CA LEU A 426 19.91 -17.10 -14.00
C LEU A 426 20.68 -16.77 -15.28
N SER A 427 21.80 -16.04 -15.18
CA SER A 427 22.62 -15.69 -16.34
C SER A 427 23.36 -16.91 -16.94
N GLN A 428 23.79 -17.86 -16.10
CA GLN A 428 24.40 -19.11 -16.54
C GLN A 428 23.38 -19.98 -17.30
N GLY A 429 22.14 -20.02 -16.79
CA GLY A 429 21.02 -20.73 -17.38
C GLY A 429 21.14 -22.26 -17.33
N THR A 430 20.03 -22.96 -17.60
CA THR A 430 19.97 -24.42 -17.53
C THR A 430 20.63 -25.04 -18.78
N GLN A 431 21.55 -26.01 -18.59
CA GLN A 431 22.29 -26.64 -19.70
C GLN A 431 21.51 -27.71 -20.51
N ASN A 432 20.23 -27.96 -20.21
CA ASN A 432 19.46 -29.05 -20.84
C ASN A 432 18.10 -28.56 -21.38
N VAL A 433 18.07 -27.85 -22.51
CA VAL A 433 16.81 -27.54 -23.20
C VAL A 433 16.96 -27.75 -24.71
N ASP A 434 16.03 -28.52 -25.28
CA ASP A 434 15.90 -28.77 -26.72
C ASP A 434 15.70 -27.45 -27.52
N PRO A 435 16.44 -27.23 -28.62
CA PRO A 435 16.48 -25.94 -29.32
C PRO A 435 15.20 -25.51 -30.06
N LYS A 436 14.13 -26.31 -30.06
CA LYS A 436 12.93 -26.09 -30.91
C LYS A 436 11.66 -25.63 -30.16
N SER A 437 11.71 -25.26 -28.89
CA SER A 437 10.52 -24.78 -28.16
C SER A 437 10.42 -23.25 -28.12
N ALA A 438 9.19 -22.70 -28.09
CA ALA A 438 8.95 -21.26 -27.85
C ALA A 438 9.56 -20.76 -26.52
N THR A 439 9.78 -21.69 -25.57
CA THR A 439 10.47 -21.49 -24.29
C THR A 439 11.93 -21.07 -24.45
N THR A 440 12.59 -21.38 -25.58
CA THR A 440 13.98 -21.02 -25.86
C THR A 440 14.18 -19.50 -25.97
N SER A 441 13.23 -18.78 -26.57
CA SER A 441 13.31 -17.32 -26.74
C SER A 441 13.17 -16.57 -25.40
N GLN A 442 12.19 -16.97 -24.57
CA GLN A 442 12.02 -16.39 -23.23
C GLN A 442 13.18 -16.73 -22.28
N THR A 443 13.73 -17.94 -22.40
CA THR A 443 14.92 -18.34 -21.64
C THR A 443 16.13 -17.48 -22.03
N GLY A 444 16.30 -17.16 -23.32
CA GLY A 444 17.31 -16.21 -23.79
C GLY A 444 17.11 -14.80 -23.21
N ALA A 445 15.87 -14.30 -23.23
CA ALA A 445 15.54 -12.99 -22.67
C ALA A 445 15.84 -12.89 -21.16
N ILE A 446 15.55 -13.95 -20.39
CA ILE A 446 15.86 -14.02 -18.96
C ILE A 446 17.38 -13.96 -18.74
N LYS A 447 18.18 -14.71 -19.50
CA LYS A 447 19.65 -14.67 -19.40
C LYS A 447 20.18 -13.26 -19.67
N THR A 448 19.74 -12.64 -20.77
CA THR A 448 20.15 -11.29 -21.15
C THR A 448 19.78 -10.27 -20.08
N SER A 449 18.55 -10.32 -19.57
CA SER A 449 18.07 -9.38 -18.53
C SER A 449 18.83 -9.60 -17.20
N SER A 450 19.12 -10.85 -16.85
CA SER A 450 19.90 -11.18 -15.64
C SER A 450 21.34 -10.68 -15.73
N LEU A 451 21.99 -10.85 -16.90
CA LEU A 451 23.31 -10.27 -17.19
C LEU A 451 23.28 -8.75 -17.13
N GLN A 452 22.25 -8.12 -17.71
CA GLN A 452 22.09 -6.67 -17.66
C GLN A 452 21.93 -6.17 -16.22
N GLY A 453 21.20 -6.91 -15.37
CA GLY A 453 21.10 -6.65 -13.94
C GLY A 453 22.47 -6.66 -13.25
N LEU A 454 23.29 -7.68 -13.48
CA LEU A 454 24.66 -7.76 -12.94
C LEU A 454 25.56 -6.62 -13.43
N VAL A 455 25.47 -6.28 -14.72
CA VAL A 455 26.20 -5.15 -15.29
C VAL A 455 25.77 -3.83 -14.63
N ASN A 456 24.49 -3.63 -14.37
CA ASN A 456 24.00 -2.43 -13.69
C ASN A 456 24.52 -2.37 -12.25
N VAL A 457 24.52 -3.49 -11.52
CA VAL A 457 25.13 -3.55 -10.17
C VAL A 457 26.57 -3.08 -10.20
N LEU A 458 27.40 -3.64 -11.10
CA LEU A 458 28.81 -3.26 -11.21
C LEU A 458 28.99 -1.79 -11.61
N LYS A 459 28.24 -1.31 -12.61
CA LYS A 459 28.31 0.09 -13.05
C LYS A 459 27.93 1.05 -11.93
N SER A 460 26.86 0.77 -11.21
CA SER A 460 26.39 1.61 -10.11
C SER A 460 27.38 1.66 -8.96
N LEU A 461 27.98 0.54 -8.57
CA LEU A 461 29.02 0.53 -7.54
C LEU A 461 30.25 1.35 -7.94
N VAL A 462 30.66 1.29 -9.22
CA VAL A 462 31.74 2.15 -9.75
C VAL A 462 31.35 3.63 -9.72
N LEU A 463 30.09 3.96 -10.04
CA LEU A 463 29.60 5.34 -9.97
C LEU A 463 29.56 5.85 -8.53
N TRP A 464 29.14 5.01 -7.57
CA TRP A 464 29.15 5.34 -6.16
C TRP A 464 30.56 5.63 -5.65
N GLU A 465 31.53 4.77 -5.98
CA GLU A 465 32.92 4.94 -5.56
C GLU A 465 33.53 6.24 -6.08
N LYS A 466 33.27 6.59 -7.34
CA LYS A 466 33.71 7.87 -7.92
C LYS A 466 33.10 9.08 -7.22
N SER A 467 31.78 9.07 -7.02
CA SER A 467 31.06 10.15 -6.33
C SER A 467 31.54 10.31 -4.89
N HIS A 468 31.80 9.20 -4.20
CA HIS A 468 32.32 9.21 -2.85
C HIS A 468 33.72 9.85 -2.78
N ARG A 469 34.64 9.46 -3.68
CA ARG A 469 35.98 10.08 -3.75
C ARG A 469 35.93 11.58 -4.05
N GLU A 470 34.99 12.01 -4.88
CA GLU A 470 34.80 13.44 -5.20
C GLU A 470 34.29 14.21 -3.97
N SER A 471 33.36 13.62 -3.22
CA SER A 471 32.86 14.20 -1.96
C SER A 471 33.94 14.27 -0.88
N GLU A 472 34.79 13.24 -0.74
CA GLU A 472 35.93 13.27 0.18
C GLU A 472 36.93 14.38 -0.18
N LYS A 473 37.23 14.57 -1.46
CA LYS A 473 38.13 15.66 -1.92
C LYS A 473 37.54 17.05 -1.65
N GLN A 474 36.23 17.21 -1.74
CA GLN A 474 35.55 18.48 -1.43
C GLN A 474 35.52 18.78 0.07
N ASN A 475 35.38 17.75 0.92
CA ASN A 475 35.43 17.93 2.38
C ASN A 475 36.85 18.29 2.86
N MET A 476 37.89 17.67 2.31
CA MET A 476 39.29 18.01 2.59
C MET A 476 39.69 19.42 2.11
N GLY A 477 38.91 20.04 1.22
CA GLY A 477 39.10 21.42 0.76
C GLY A 477 38.42 22.48 1.64
N LYS A 478 37.53 22.08 2.56
CA LYS A 478 36.83 22.98 3.50
C LYS A 478 37.45 23.00 4.90
N GLU A 479 38.15 21.95 5.30
CA GLU A 479 38.85 21.88 6.60
C GLU A 479 40.15 22.70 6.66
N SER A 480 40.58 23.33 5.57
CA SER A 480 41.84 24.10 5.51
C SER A 480 41.72 25.61 5.81
N ILE A 481 40.57 26.10 6.30
CA ILE A 481 40.39 27.54 6.65
C ILE A 481 40.15 27.80 8.15
N GLU A 482 39.93 26.78 9.00
CA GLU A 482 39.66 27.01 10.43
C GLU A 482 40.58 26.17 11.34
N GLU A 483 41.89 26.41 11.29
CA GLU A 483 42.81 26.03 12.36
C GLU A 483 43.80 27.16 12.67
N GLU A 484 43.37 28.16 13.43
CA GLU A 484 44.20 28.76 14.47
C GLU A 484 43.31 29.22 15.63
N VAL A 485 43.26 28.44 16.71
CA VAL A 485 43.64 28.84 18.10
C VAL A 485 43.17 27.77 19.11
N SER A 486 44.16 27.04 19.63
CA SER A 486 44.33 26.53 21.01
C SER A 486 44.42 25.00 21.20
N PRO A 487 45.45 24.47 21.91
CA PRO A 487 45.69 23.04 22.07
C PRO A 487 45.29 22.45 23.44
N ARG A 488 44.66 21.26 23.37
CA ARG A 488 44.59 20.15 24.37
C ARG A 488 43.78 20.45 25.66
N GLU A 489 42.95 19.55 26.19
CA GLU A 489 43.21 18.16 26.56
C GLU A 489 41.99 17.22 26.40
N SER A 490 42.32 15.95 26.18
CA SER A 490 41.56 14.70 26.24
C SER A 490 40.18 14.68 26.92
N ASP A 491 39.17 14.17 26.18
CA ASP A 491 38.42 13.00 26.64
C ASP A 491 37.83 12.22 25.45
N ASP A 492 37.91 10.91 25.56
CA ASP A 492 37.73 9.89 24.55
C ASP A 492 36.30 9.34 24.67
N SER A 493 35.43 9.57 23.69
CA SER A 493 34.28 8.69 23.36
C SER A 493 33.29 9.34 22.39
N LYS A 494 33.59 9.27 21.10
CA LYS A 494 32.56 9.16 20.04
C LYS A 494 33.23 8.47 18.85
N SER A 495 33.29 7.14 18.94
CA SER A 495 33.64 6.27 17.83
C SER A 495 32.83 6.69 16.59
N ARG A 496 33.53 7.06 15.51
CA ARG A 496 32.96 7.18 14.16
C ARG A 496 32.34 5.82 13.80
N GLU A 497 31.03 5.65 14.01
CA GLU A 497 30.25 4.43 13.70
C GLU A 497 30.13 4.11 12.20
N GLY A 498 30.97 4.68 11.34
CA GLY A 498 30.80 4.63 9.87
C GLY A 498 32.02 4.28 9.04
N SER A 499 33.11 3.76 9.62
CA SER A 499 34.29 3.39 8.82
C SER A 499 34.04 2.10 8.00
N PRO A 500 34.40 2.05 6.70
CA PRO A 500 34.22 0.87 5.83
C PRO A 500 34.80 -0.43 6.41
N SER A 501 35.89 -0.33 7.18
CA SER A 501 36.53 -1.45 7.87
C SER A 501 35.64 -2.14 8.91
N ASN A 502 34.62 -1.46 9.44
CA ASN A 502 33.72 -2.02 10.43
C ASN A 502 32.65 -2.90 9.76
N PHE A 503 32.11 -2.46 8.62
CA PHE A 503 31.15 -3.24 7.84
C PHE A 503 31.75 -4.53 7.29
N GLU A 504 33.00 -4.49 6.84
CA GLU A 504 33.71 -5.69 6.38
C GLU A 504 33.87 -6.73 7.50
N LYS A 505 34.25 -6.28 8.71
CA LYS A 505 34.34 -7.16 9.89
C LYS A 505 32.98 -7.73 10.29
N LEU A 506 31.92 -6.91 10.28
CA LEU A 506 30.57 -7.35 10.60
C LEU A 506 30.08 -8.40 9.59
N LYS A 507 30.25 -8.16 8.29
CA LYS A 507 29.87 -9.13 7.24
C LYS A 507 30.70 -10.42 7.34
N ALA A 508 32.00 -10.33 7.60
CA ALA A 508 32.85 -11.51 7.78
C ALA A 508 32.41 -12.35 8.99
N HIS A 509 32.12 -11.69 10.11
CA HIS A 509 31.61 -12.34 11.31
C HIS A 509 30.26 -13.04 11.05
N LYS A 510 29.31 -12.33 10.41
CA LYS A 510 28.03 -12.90 10.00
C LYS A 510 28.20 -14.12 9.09
N SER A 511 29.04 -14.02 8.06
CA SER A 511 29.30 -15.10 7.12
C SER A 511 29.88 -16.34 7.82
N THR A 512 30.72 -16.15 8.83
CA THR A 512 31.27 -17.25 9.64
C THR A 512 30.16 -17.92 10.46
N ILE A 513 29.27 -17.15 11.10
CA ILE A 513 28.10 -17.69 11.82
C ILE A 513 27.20 -18.48 10.86
N GLU A 514 26.88 -17.94 9.69
CA GLU A 514 26.01 -18.59 8.71
C GLU A 514 26.63 -19.89 8.16
N ALA A 515 27.95 -19.92 7.94
CA ALA A 515 28.67 -21.12 7.53
C ALA A 515 28.62 -22.20 8.64
N VAL A 516 28.76 -21.79 9.90
CA VAL A 516 28.63 -22.68 11.06
C VAL A 516 27.22 -23.24 11.18
N VAL A 517 26.18 -22.40 11.05
CA VAL A 517 24.77 -22.82 11.09
C VAL A 517 24.48 -23.80 9.94
N THR A 518 24.96 -23.50 8.73
CA THR A 518 24.78 -24.38 7.56
C THR A 518 25.43 -25.75 7.79
N GLU A 519 26.67 -25.77 8.30
CA GLU A 519 27.36 -27.02 8.58
C GLU A 519 26.72 -27.77 9.77
N PHE A 520 26.22 -27.07 10.79
CA PHE A 520 25.46 -27.67 11.89
C PHE A 520 24.17 -28.33 11.40
N ASN A 521 23.38 -27.62 10.60
CA ASN A 521 22.13 -28.13 10.03
C ASN A 521 22.37 -29.34 9.12
N ARG A 522 23.58 -29.48 8.56
CA ARG A 522 23.99 -30.66 7.78
C ARG A 522 24.50 -31.78 8.68
N GLN A 523 25.41 -31.47 9.61
CA GLN A 523 26.10 -32.39 10.51
C GLN A 523 26.44 -31.68 11.84
N PRO A 524 25.62 -31.85 12.90
CA PRO A 524 25.73 -31.07 14.13
C PRO A 524 27.10 -31.14 14.80
N GLY A 525 27.68 -32.34 14.89
CA GLY A 525 29.01 -32.52 15.49
C GLY A 525 30.11 -31.73 14.78
N LYS A 526 30.10 -31.70 13.44
CA LYS A 526 31.07 -30.91 12.66
C LYS A 526 30.78 -29.42 12.74
N GLY A 527 29.51 -29.03 12.76
CA GLY A 527 29.11 -27.64 12.96
C GLY A 527 29.66 -27.07 14.28
N ILE A 528 29.55 -27.83 15.37
CA ILE A 528 30.10 -27.41 16.68
C ILE A 528 31.63 -27.40 16.69
N GLN A 529 32.28 -28.34 16.01
CA GLN A 529 33.73 -28.30 15.85
C GLN A 529 34.17 -27.03 15.09
N HIS A 530 33.45 -26.66 14.03
CA HIS A 530 33.70 -25.44 13.26
C HIS A 530 33.40 -24.18 14.09
N LEU A 531 32.34 -24.17 14.90
CA LEU A 531 32.02 -23.09 15.83
C LEU A 531 33.19 -22.79 16.78
N ILE A 532 33.78 -23.84 17.35
CA ILE A 532 34.91 -23.72 18.28
C ILE A 532 36.19 -23.33 17.53
N SER A 533 36.47 -23.93 16.36
CA SER A 533 37.69 -23.66 15.61
C SER A 533 37.71 -22.27 14.97
N SER A 534 36.54 -21.70 14.69
CA SER A 534 36.40 -20.32 14.16
C SER A 534 36.58 -19.25 15.24
N GLY A 535 36.70 -19.63 16.51
CA GLY A 535 36.87 -18.70 17.63
C GLY A 535 35.63 -17.89 17.98
N LEU A 536 34.46 -18.24 17.44
CA LEU A 536 33.19 -17.58 17.74
C LEU A 536 32.74 -17.83 19.18
N VAL A 537 33.07 -19.00 19.73
CA VAL A 537 32.66 -19.45 21.06
C VAL A 537 33.81 -20.22 21.70
N GLU A 538 34.01 -20.03 22.99
CA GLU A 538 34.96 -20.82 23.76
C GLU A 538 34.58 -22.31 23.78
N LYS A 539 35.55 -23.21 23.98
CA LYS A 539 35.30 -24.65 24.12
C LYS A 539 34.70 -24.99 25.50
N THR A 540 33.63 -24.32 25.89
CA THR A 540 32.90 -24.54 27.13
C THR A 540 31.46 -24.94 26.83
N PRO A 541 30.90 -25.95 27.55
CA PRO A 541 29.53 -26.41 27.29
C PRO A 541 28.47 -25.30 27.41
N ALA A 542 28.67 -24.37 28.35
CA ALA A 542 27.75 -23.24 28.57
C ALA A 542 27.73 -22.25 27.40
N ALA A 543 28.90 -21.91 26.85
CA ALA A 543 28.98 -20.97 25.73
C ALA A 543 28.38 -21.58 24.44
N VAL A 544 28.61 -22.87 24.20
CA VAL A 544 27.98 -23.61 23.09
C VAL A 544 26.46 -23.68 23.29
N ALA A 545 25.98 -23.97 24.50
CA ALA A 545 24.55 -23.99 24.80
C ALA A 545 23.88 -22.62 24.57
N GLN A 546 24.54 -21.54 24.98
CA GLN A 546 24.05 -20.17 24.75
C GLN A 546 23.97 -19.84 23.25
N PHE A 547 24.97 -20.24 22.47
CA PHE A 547 24.94 -20.10 21.02
C PHE A 547 23.77 -20.87 20.40
N LEU A 548 23.60 -22.14 20.74
CA LEU A 548 22.52 -22.97 20.21
C LEU A 548 21.11 -22.43 20.55
N ARG A 549 20.97 -21.70 21.65
CA ARG A 549 19.70 -21.11 22.09
C ARG A 549 19.38 -19.78 21.41
N ASN A 550 20.40 -18.95 21.17
CA ASN A 550 20.22 -17.58 20.70
C ASN A 550 20.43 -17.42 19.18
N THR A 551 21.05 -18.39 18.52
CA THR A 551 21.32 -18.32 17.08
C THR A 551 20.07 -18.67 16.26
N PRO A 552 19.55 -17.74 15.43
CA PRO A 552 18.41 -18.02 14.56
C PRO A 552 18.79 -19.00 13.44
N ASN A 553 17.79 -19.58 12.77
CA ASN A 553 17.95 -20.47 11.60
C ASN A 553 18.66 -21.82 11.85
N LEU A 554 18.85 -22.23 13.10
CA LEU A 554 19.21 -23.60 13.43
C LEU A 554 18.02 -24.54 13.18
N ASP A 555 18.28 -25.67 12.54
CA ASP A 555 17.28 -26.71 12.32
C ASP A 555 16.93 -27.37 13.65
N LYS A 556 15.65 -27.27 14.02
CA LYS A 556 15.15 -27.75 15.32
C LYS A 556 15.30 -29.26 15.50
N ALA A 557 15.22 -30.05 14.43
CA ALA A 557 15.41 -31.49 14.50
C ALA A 557 16.88 -31.83 14.68
N MET A 558 17.78 -31.15 13.97
CA MET A 558 19.23 -31.35 14.10
C MET A 558 19.75 -30.91 15.47
N LEU A 559 19.19 -29.84 16.02
CA LEU A 559 19.46 -29.41 17.39
C LEU A 559 19.02 -30.47 18.41
N GLY A 560 17.81 -31.01 18.26
CA GLY A 560 17.32 -32.08 19.12
C GLY A 560 18.14 -33.37 19.02
N ASP A 561 18.59 -33.73 17.83
CA ASP A 561 19.49 -34.87 17.61
C ASP A 561 20.82 -34.69 18.32
N TYR A 562 21.44 -33.50 18.22
CA TYR A 562 22.69 -33.16 18.88
C TYR A 562 22.58 -33.20 20.41
N LEU A 563 21.55 -32.57 20.98
CA LEU A 563 21.29 -32.58 22.42
C LEU A 563 20.98 -34.00 22.92
N GLY A 564 20.48 -34.87 22.04
CA GLY A 564 20.24 -36.29 22.29
C GLY A 564 21.47 -37.18 22.12
N GLN A 565 22.68 -36.67 21.85
CA GLN A 565 23.88 -37.50 21.74
C GLN A 565 24.41 -37.95 23.11
N HIS A 566 25.10 -39.09 23.15
CA HIS A 566 25.60 -39.73 24.38
C HIS A 566 27.08 -39.43 24.64
N GLU A 567 27.75 -38.78 23.69
CA GLU A 567 29.13 -38.35 23.81
C GLU A 567 29.28 -37.31 24.93
N GLU A 568 30.42 -37.32 25.62
CA GLU A 568 30.67 -36.53 26.84
C GLU A 568 30.42 -35.03 26.64
N PHE A 569 30.91 -34.45 25.55
CA PHE A 569 30.80 -33.01 25.29
C PHE A 569 29.37 -32.59 24.88
N PRO A 570 28.69 -33.22 23.90
CA PRO A 570 27.28 -32.95 23.61
C PRO A 570 26.36 -33.15 24.82
N LEU A 571 26.62 -34.16 25.65
CA LEU A 571 25.86 -34.40 26.88
C LEU A 571 26.03 -33.24 27.88
N ALA A 572 27.26 -32.78 28.09
CA ALA A 572 27.53 -31.60 28.92
C ALA A 572 26.88 -30.33 28.37
N VAL A 573 26.85 -30.15 27.05
CA VAL A 573 26.15 -29.03 26.38
C VAL A 573 24.65 -29.13 26.62
N MET A 574 24.05 -30.31 26.54
CA MET A 574 22.62 -30.52 26.85
C MET A 574 22.31 -30.15 28.30
N HIS A 575 23.16 -30.54 29.25
CA HIS A 575 22.99 -30.14 30.64
C HIS A 575 23.01 -28.62 30.80
N ALA A 576 24.01 -27.94 30.23
CA ALA A 576 24.10 -26.48 30.27
C ALA A 576 22.93 -25.77 29.55
N TYR A 577 22.42 -26.36 28.47
CA TYR A 577 21.27 -25.85 27.73
C TYR A 577 20.00 -25.86 28.57
N VAL A 578 19.72 -26.97 29.26
CA VAL A 578 18.57 -27.09 30.19
C VAL A 578 18.75 -26.15 31.38
N ASP A 579 19.96 -26.11 31.97
CA ASP A 579 20.24 -25.30 33.16
C ASP A 579 20.19 -23.79 32.88
N SER A 580 20.35 -23.38 31.62
CA SER A 580 20.18 -21.97 31.20
C SER A 580 18.72 -21.51 31.14
N MET A 581 17.75 -22.42 31.28
CA MET A 581 16.33 -22.10 31.25
C MET A 581 15.78 -21.85 32.66
N ASN A 582 14.97 -20.80 32.80
CA ASN A 582 14.27 -20.51 34.04
C ASN A 582 12.83 -21.02 33.97
N PHE A 583 12.53 -22.08 34.72
CA PHE A 583 11.18 -22.66 34.84
C PHE A 583 10.43 -22.17 36.08
N SER A 584 11.05 -21.31 36.91
CA SER A 584 10.48 -20.87 38.18
C SER A 584 9.12 -20.20 37.98
N GLY A 585 8.12 -20.63 38.76
CA GLY A 585 6.75 -20.11 38.71
C GLY A 585 5.92 -20.52 37.49
N MET A 586 6.44 -21.35 36.58
CA MET A 586 5.70 -21.85 35.42
C MET A 586 4.87 -23.09 35.77
N LYS A 587 3.67 -23.20 35.18
CA LYS A 587 2.91 -24.48 35.18
C LYS A 587 3.60 -25.50 34.27
N PHE A 588 3.40 -26.78 34.57
CA PHE A 588 4.06 -27.90 33.88
C PHE A 588 3.91 -27.86 32.35
N ASP A 589 2.69 -27.62 31.86
CA ASP A 589 2.35 -27.49 30.44
C ASP A 589 3.08 -26.32 29.77
N ASN A 590 3.18 -25.18 30.44
CA ASN A 590 3.91 -24.01 29.96
C ASN A 590 5.43 -24.24 29.98
N ALA A 591 5.96 -24.90 31.01
CA ALA A 591 7.38 -25.24 31.12
C ALA A 591 7.82 -26.18 29.98
N ILE A 592 7.02 -27.22 29.67
CA ILE A 592 7.30 -28.12 28.54
C ILE A 592 7.22 -27.37 27.21
N ARG A 593 6.21 -26.50 27.03
CA ARG A 593 6.07 -25.71 25.80
C ARG A 593 7.25 -24.78 25.58
N GLU A 594 7.74 -24.12 26.62
CA GLU A 594 8.90 -23.24 26.53
C GLU A 594 10.18 -24.04 26.30
N PHE A 595 10.33 -25.21 26.94
CA PHE A 595 11.47 -26.11 26.73
C PHE A 595 11.57 -26.62 25.27
N LEU A 596 10.45 -27.08 24.72
CA LEU A 596 10.37 -27.62 23.35
C LEU A 596 10.24 -26.53 22.26
N LYS A 597 10.24 -25.24 22.64
CA LYS A 597 10.19 -24.14 21.68
C LYS A 597 11.44 -24.07 20.81
N GLY A 598 12.60 -24.39 21.39
CA GLY A 598 13.91 -24.29 20.75
C GLY A 598 14.27 -25.45 19.82
N PHE A 599 13.78 -26.66 20.07
CA PHE A 599 14.18 -27.86 19.33
C PHE A 599 13.03 -28.88 19.22
N ARG A 600 13.17 -29.88 18.34
CA ARG A 600 12.23 -31.00 18.20
C ARG A 600 12.82 -32.24 18.86
N LEU A 601 12.00 -33.00 19.58
CA LEU A 601 12.46 -34.25 20.19
C LEU A 601 12.92 -35.25 19.11
N PRO A 602 14.06 -35.93 19.32
CA PRO A 602 14.55 -36.96 18.40
C PRO A 602 13.61 -38.18 18.39
N GLY A 603 13.62 -38.96 17.30
CA GLY A 603 12.76 -40.14 17.17
C GLY A 603 13.21 -41.38 17.95
N GLU A 604 14.47 -41.41 18.40
CA GLU A 604 15.03 -42.53 19.16
C GLU A 604 14.70 -42.42 20.65
N ALA A 605 14.01 -43.42 21.21
CA ALA A 605 13.58 -43.43 22.61
C ALA A 605 14.73 -43.15 23.60
N GLN A 606 15.90 -43.76 23.38
CA GLN A 606 17.09 -43.57 24.24
C GLN A 606 17.61 -42.12 24.26
N LYS A 607 17.38 -41.35 23.19
CA LYS A 607 17.75 -39.92 23.13
C LYS A 607 16.73 -39.07 23.87
N ILE A 608 15.44 -39.40 23.72
CA ILE A 608 14.33 -38.74 24.43
C ILE A 608 14.50 -38.93 25.94
N ASP A 609 14.74 -40.17 26.40
CA ASP A 609 14.84 -40.49 27.83
C ASP A 609 15.91 -39.64 28.52
N ARG A 610 17.08 -39.46 27.90
CA ARG A 610 18.19 -38.66 28.45
C ARG A 610 17.85 -37.17 28.55
N ILE A 611 17.21 -36.61 27.52
CA ILE A 611 16.76 -35.21 27.53
C ILE A 611 15.69 -35.01 28.61
N MET A 612 14.74 -35.94 28.70
CA MET A 612 13.65 -35.87 29.67
C MET A 612 14.11 -36.09 31.11
N GLU A 613 15.11 -36.93 31.35
CA GLU A 613 15.70 -37.16 32.67
C GLU A 613 16.39 -35.88 33.20
N LYS A 614 17.15 -35.19 32.36
CA LYS A 614 17.73 -33.89 32.74
C LYS A 614 16.65 -32.80 32.89
N LEU A 615 15.63 -32.78 32.04
CA LEU A 615 14.49 -31.87 32.22
C LEU A 615 13.81 -32.11 33.57
N GLN A 616 13.57 -33.37 33.95
CA GLN A 616 13.04 -33.73 35.26
C GLN A 616 13.94 -33.20 36.36
N SER A 617 15.26 -33.40 36.29
CA SER A 617 16.22 -32.85 37.25
C SER A 617 16.16 -31.31 37.36
N GLY A 618 16.02 -30.60 36.24
CA GLY A 618 15.85 -29.13 36.23
C GLY A 618 14.48 -28.65 36.74
N MET A 619 13.43 -29.42 36.50
CA MET A 619 12.06 -29.19 37.00
C MET A 619 11.85 -29.71 38.43
N TYR A 620 12.75 -30.53 38.97
CA TYR A 620 12.68 -31.08 40.33
C TYR A 620 12.72 -29.96 41.39
N PHE A 621 13.27 -28.79 41.03
CA PHE A 621 13.20 -27.58 41.85
C PHE A 621 11.77 -26.98 41.95
N LEU A 622 10.86 -27.29 41.00
CA LEU A 622 9.42 -27.00 41.10
C LEU A 622 8.64 -28.12 41.83
N LEU A 623 9.06 -29.38 41.72
CA LEU A 623 8.32 -30.53 42.24
C LEU A 623 8.38 -30.69 43.77
N LEU A 624 9.18 -29.90 44.49
CA LEU A 624 9.09 -29.79 45.95
C LEU A 624 7.77 -29.15 46.46
N ASN A 625 6.91 -28.66 45.55
CA ASN A 625 5.51 -28.31 45.85
C ASN A 625 4.47 -29.32 45.33
N LEU A 626 4.88 -30.46 44.77
CA LEU A 626 3.99 -31.45 44.17
C LEU A 626 4.26 -32.88 44.67
N SER A 627 4.36 -33.05 45.99
CA SER A 627 4.14 -34.36 46.65
C SER A 627 2.68 -34.83 46.58
N ALA A 628 1.94 -34.49 45.51
CA ALA A 628 0.50 -34.70 45.41
C ALA A 628 0.02 -35.47 44.17
N LEU A 629 0.90 -35.84 43.24
CA LEU A 629 0.51 -36.70 42.12
C LEU A 629 1.55 -37.78 41.89
N GLY A 630 1.41 -38.86 42.67
CA GLY A 630 1.90 -40.16 42.23
C GLY A 630 1.18 -40.59 40.96
N SER A 631 1.93 -41.23 40.05
CA SER A 631 1.51 -42.10 38.93
C SER A 631 2.17 -41.72 37.60
N ASN A 632 3.24 -42.45 37.25
CA ASN A 632 3.57 -43.14 35.98
C ASN A 632 3.02 -42.73 34.59
N HIS A 633 2.39 -41.57 34.39
CA HIS A 633 1.70 -41.22 33.13
C HIS A 633 2.21 -39.94 32.43
N ALA A 634 3.40 -39.44 32.76
CA ALA A 634 3.94 -38.23 32.12
C ALA A 634 4.21 -38.35 30.60
N TRP A 635 4.27 -39.57 30.05
CA TRP A 635 4.53 -39.83 28.63
C TRP A 635 3.28 -39.81 27.74
N GLU A 636 2.06 -39.83 28.30
CA GLU A 636 0.81 -39.85 27.52
C GLU A 636 0.38 -38.46 26.97
N ILE A 637 1.13 -37.38 27.26
CA ILE A 637 0.75 -36.00 26.86
C ILE A 637 1.46 -35.53 25.56
N LEU A 638 2.34 -36.35 24.97
CA LEU A 638 3.10 -36.00 23.75
C LEU A 638 2.57 -36.60 22.42
N PRO A 639 1.27 -36.51 22.07
CA PRO A 639 0.89 -36.65 20.67
C PRO A 639 0.01 -35.51 20.15
N TYR A 640 0.45 -34.24 20.25
CA TYR A 640 -0.18 -33.12 19.52
C TYR A 640 0.85 -32.06 19.08
N THR A 641 1.89 -32.48 18.37
CA THR A 641 2.64 -31.61 17.44
C THR A 641 3.13 -32.46 16.26
N ARG A 642 2.25 -32.65 15.27
CA ARG A 642 2.64 -33.02 13.91
C ARG A 642 2.50 -31.80 13.02
#